data_AF-A0A8T0LTK9-F1
#
_entry.id   AF-A0A8T0LTK9-F1
#
_cell.length_a   1.000
_cell.length_b   1.000
_cell.length_c   1.000
_cell.angle_alpha   90.00
_cell.angle_beta   90.00
_cell.angle_gamma   90.00
#
_symmetry.space_group_name_H-M   'P 1'
#
loop_
_entity.id
_entity.type
_entity.pdbx_description
1 polymer ?
#
loop_
_entity_poly.entity_id
_entity_poly.type
_entity_poly.pdbx_seq_one_letter_code
_entity_poly.pdbx_strand_id
1 'polypeptide(L)'
;MLVKYPILGLSYARGFFAICGGGGSLKSGIKNTVDIYQLSDTDPTGFTKEISADTGLELASGVAFSHDGQLIAVSVSAGCWLYTLDLEAKTMTLLVKFRTDFAAEEESSQTCARFVGNSTILTGGEDGVVRVWRLNRDVSEPDKTVGTAKALAVPEKVDPHAKMETSEQPKLGDSAINGANMVTLTREYRGHTKRIREIDVDVSHRNLVVSSSEDQSCHLWRLTEVSPICKFSKDDALDIAFQRLPTKPPVGPRKHQFRCVRFANSGRRLYTVLTPARGDSILIKWKPETIAQENEDQWPWVVEETAIAGDKPVASLCVSQDDRFVCAAAVSGEIKVFLASTLHLYKKKSTEQHTFAITGMSFVPSADKQAPHCHLVSGGADKNLLRHDIQLEGGIAKSGKEMVVNGVKSAVGATVGLGLSLWMATTLLFIILLFIHAKTALLLDGPLAGFSDLAALRFDSTDAPVTMVALLASAAATWLITSHCSVTSAFFWNGLLCLLSGAVAFFVAVSSDLEFSWQTGDAAVDELLDYKIAILLVEAALTTSSSQNDDGGFATGAYISLNSSRYTITSPCELQEWNITEHSASSLWLHFSSIDLASGAQLIVSAVNGSNAQTLESQASELTTNPISGNKVVVRFVPPTKGCTPSAVSTMTLDAVGYEYSEDMQVTNEEREICGAADTMKNVVCFESGSDEEKAMVAKAKAVFRTQRTREDNAIVTCTAWLWGNQGHIISNNHCFSSQEMVDAAKFEFDVQTSGCDDDCTFATCPIGKTLAGKDNVKFIKSDATLDYSVLQITNDAASYVSSYGYLQVRASAPTQGEQIYIPQQPKGGAKKITKTDDDAGSVAATVRSLDFSVSVSGITYTDLIAYAADTEEGSSGSPVISMVDNSVVGLHRIGDCDNAATPSDKLASALQAIISGSDGYKTV
;
A
#
# COMPACT_ATOMS: atom_id res chain seq x y z
N MET A 1 21.29 9.58 -28.08
CA MET A 1 20.91 10.55 -29.15
C MET A 1 21.53 11.92 -28.84
N LEU A 2 22.11 12.59 -29.83
CA LEU A 2 22.61 13.96 -29.69
C LEU A 2 21.54 14.97 -30.13
N VAL A 3 21.16 15.90 -29.25
CA VAL A 3 20.21 16.98 -29.55
C VAL A 3 20.93 18.29 -29.92
N LYS A 4 20.17 19.29 -30.41
CA LYS A 4 20.76 20.53 -30.96
C LYS A 4 21.25 21.51 -29.89
N TYR A 5 20.86 21.34 -28.64
CA TYR A 5 21.08 22.28 -27.54
C TYR A 5 21.44 21.56 -26.24
N PRO A 6 22.12 22.21 -25.28
CA PRO A 6 22.35 21.64 -23.95
C PRO A 6 21.02 21.37 -23.24
N ILE A 7 20.79 20.15 -22.76
CA ILE A 7 19.59 19.82 -22.00
C ILE A 7 19.75 20.37 -20.58
N LEU A 8 18.79 21.15 -20.12
CA LEU A 8 18.79 21.78 -18.79
C LEU A 8 17.67 21.26 -17.89
N GLY A 9 16.59 20.72 -18.47
CA GLY A 9 15.52 20.06 -17.74
C GLY A 9 15.00 18.85 -18.49
N LEU A 10 14.55 17.84 -17.74
CA LEU A 10 13.90 16.65 -18.26
C LEU A 10 12.75 16.27 -17.32
N SER A 11 11.58 16.02 -17.90
CA SER A 11 10.41 15.49 -17.21
C SER A 11 9.81 14.34 -18.02
N TYR A 12 9.11 13.43 -17.35
CA TYR A 12 8.46 12.27 -17.98
C TYR A 12 7.03 12.13 -17.48
N ALA A 13 6.09 11.94 -18.40
CA ALA A 13 4.70 11.58 -18.10
C ALA A 13 4.07 10.87 -19.30
N ARG A 14 3.21 9.88 -19.03
CA ARG A 14 2.40 9.16 -20.04
C ARG A 14 3.16 8.69 -21.28
N GLY A 15 4.39 8.16 -21.10
CA GLY A 15 5.20 7.66 -22.22
C GLY A 15 6.05 8.70 -22.95
N PHE A 16 5.92 9.99 -22.61
CA PHE A 16 6.63 11.08 -23.26
C PHE A 16 7.66 11.74 -22.34
N PHE A 17 8.75 12.21 -22.93
CA PHE A 17 9.78 13.03 -22.29
C PHE A 17 9.67 14.46 -22.78
N ALA A 18 9.52 15.41 -21.87
CA ALA A 18 9.75 16.79 -22.17
C ALA A 18 11.20 17.12 -21.82
N ILE A 19 11.95 17.65 -22.78
CA ILE A 19 13.29 18.19 -22.54
C ILE A 19 13.34 19.65 -22.93
N CYS A 20 13.99 20.47 -22.12
CA CYS A 20 14.16 21.89 -22.39
C CYS A 20 15.63 22.29 -22.30
N GLY A 21 15.98 23.38 -22.99
CA GLY A 21 17.32 23.95 -22.93
C GLY A 21 17.57 24.96 -24.03
N GLY A 22 18.83 25.37 -24.18
CA GLY A 22 19.21 26.38 -25.16
C GLY A 22 20.61 26.95 -24.98
N GLY A 23 20.98 27.89 -25.86
CA GLY A 23 22.29 28.55 -25.86
C GLY A 23 22.36 29.80 -24.98
N GLY A 24 21.25 30.23 -24.36
CA GLY A 24 21.18 31.37 -23.45
C GLY A 24 21.29 32.76 -24.10
N SER A 25 21.79 32.86 -25.33
CA SER A 25 21.84 34.10 -26.12
C SER A 25 21.78 33.81 -27.62
N LEU A 26 21.05 34.64 -28.39
CA LEU A 26 20.98 34.57 -29.86
C LEU A 26 22.35 34.58 -30.54
N LYS A 27 23.37 35.18 -29.92
CA LYS A 27 24.74 35.24 -30.47
C LYS A 27 25.37 33.86 -30.66
N SER A 28 24.89 32.86 -29.92
CA SER A 28 25.34 31.46 -30.05
C SER A 28 24.81 30.76 -31.30
N GLY A 29 23.74 31.28 -31.92
CA GLY A 29 23.02 30.62 -33.01
C GLY A 29 22.21 29.39 -32.59
N ILE A 30 22.20 29.02 -31.29
CA ILE A 30 21.44 27.89 -30.75
C ILE A 30 20.11 28.41 -30.19
N LYS A 31 19.00 27.86 -30.69
CA LYS A 31 17.65 28.20 -30.23
C LYS A 31 17.39 27.69 -28.81
N ASN A 32 16.52 28.37 -28.08
CA ASN A 32 15.99 27.90 -26.81
C ASN A 32 14.66 27.18 -27.08
N THR A 33 14.58 25.90 -26.72
CA THR A 33 13.48 25.04 -27.16
C THR A 33 13.02 24.09 -26.07
N VAL A 34 11.75 23.70 -26.19
CA VAL A 34 11.14 22.60 -25.46
C VAL A 34 10.70 21.57 -26.48
N ASP A 35 11.25 20.37 -26.38
CA ASP A 35 10.99 19.27 -27.30
C ASP A 35 10.36 18.10 -26.53
N ILE A 36 9.38 17.44 -27.16
CA ILE A 36 8.72 16.24 -26.66
C ILE A 36 9.22 15.03 -27.43
N TYR A 37 9.69 14.02 -26.71
CA TYR A 37 10.22 12.78 -27.25
C TYR A 37 9.47 11.57 -26.71
N GLN A 38 9.56 10.45 -27.43
CA GLN A 38 9.13 9.14 -26.99
C GLN A 38 10.29 8.14 -27.18
N LEU A 39 10.36 7.10 -26.37
CA LEU A 39 11.27 5.98 -26.63
C LEU A 39 10.84 5.24 -27.89
N SER A 40 11.81 4.85 -28.71
CA SER A 40 11.57 4.10 -29.94
C SER A 40 12.64 3.03 -30.10
N ASP A 41 12.21 1.77 -30.15
CA ASP A 41 13.12 0.66 -30.46
C ASP A 41 13.41 0.54 -31.96
N THR A 42 12.63 1.22 -32.80
CA THR A 42 12.80 1.25 -34.26
C THR A 42 13.71 2.38 -34.74
N ASP A 43 13.78 3.49 -33.99
CA ASP A 43 14.65 4.61 -34.34
C ASP A 43 16.11 4.27 -33.97
N PRO A 44 17.08 4.41 -34.89
CA PRO A 44 18.49 4.13 -34.59
C PRO A 44 19.07 4.93 -33.43
N THR A 45 18.46 6.08 -33.12
CA THR A 45 18.86 6.95 -32.00
C THR A 45 18.23 6.55 -30.66
N GLY A 46 17.23 5.66 -30.68
CA GLY A 46 16.46 5.19 -29.54
C GLY A 46 15.27 6.09 -29.15
N PHE A 47 15.08 7.22 -29.85
CA PHE A 47 14.07 8.22 -29.50
C PHE A 47 13.43 8.81 -30.75
N THR A 48 12.12 9.06 -30.69
CA THR A 48 11.38 9.78 -31.73
C THR A 48 10.94 11.13 -31.19
N LYS A 49 11.16 12.21 -31.95
CA LYS A 49 10.72 13.55 -31.59
C LYS A 49 9.31 13.79 -32.10
N GLU A 50 8.39 14.13 -31.20
CA GLU A 50 6.98 14.33 -31.51
C GLU A 50 6.63 15.81 -31.69
N ILE A 51 7.01 16.66 -30.74
CA ILE A 51 6.59 18.07 -30.68
C ILE A 51 7.82 18.93 -30.38
N SER A 52 7.81 20.17 -30.87
CA SER A 52 8.86 21.16 -30.61
C SER A 52 8.25 22.55 -30.51
N ALA A 53 8.60 23.31 -29.49
CA ALA A 53 8.25 24.72 -29.38
C ALA A 53 9.48 25.58 -29.10
N ASP A 54 9.52 26.73 -29.76
CA ASP A 54 10.54 27.75 -29.58
C ASP A 54 10.14 28.67 -28.42
N THR A 55 11.03 28.82 -27.44
CA THR A 55 10.84 29.74 -26.30
C THR A 55 11.41 31.13 -26.58
N GLY A 56 11.89 31.36 -27.80
CA GLY A 56 12.40 32.64 -28.25
C GLY A 56 13.79 32.95 -27.69
N LEU A 57 13.94 34.17 -27.18
CA LEU A 57 15.24 34.70 -26.72
C LEU A 57 15.64 34.18 -25.35
N GLU A 58 14.66 33.78 -24.56
CA GLU A 58 14.85 33.44 -23.16
C GLU A 58 15.15 31.96 -22.98
N LEU A 59 16.00 31.66 -22.00
CA LEU A 59 16.49 30.31 -21.76
C LEU A 59 15.46 29.49 -20.99
N ALA A 60 15.01 28.38 -21.58
CA ALA A 60 14.24 27.36 -20.87
C ALA A 60 15.17 26.54 -19.96
N SER A 61 15.06 26.74 -18.65
CA SER A 61 15.97 26.17 -17.63
C SER A 61 15.39 24.96 -16.89
N GLY A 62 14.08 24.74 -16.98
CA GLY A 62 13.39 23.63 -16.31
C GLY A 62 12.08 23.30 -16.99
N VAL A 63 11.62 22.06 -16.83
CA VAL A 63 10.37 21.58 -17.43
C VAL A 63 9.70 20.56 -16.50
N ALA A 64 8.38 20.63 -16.38
CA ALA A 64 7.58 19.70 -15.59
C ALA A 64 6.26 19.40 -16.30
N PHE A 65 5.88 18.12 -16.31
CA PHE A 65 4.54 17.69 -16.71
C PHE A 65 3.53 17.81 -15.57
N SER A 66 2.27 18.07 -15.92
CA SER A 66 1.12 17.74 -15.06
C SER A 66 0.96 16.24 -14.92
N HIS A 67 0.17 15.82 -13.93
CA HIS A 67 -0.02 14.41 -13.66
C HIS A 67 -0.68 13.65 -14.82
N ASP A 68 -1.64 14.30 -15.51
CA ASP A 68 -2.25 13.78 -16.72
C ASP A 68 -1.39 13.92 -17.99
N GLY A 69 -0.19 14.50 -17.89
CA GLY A 69 0.70 14.73 -19.03
C GLY A 69 0.15 15.69 -20.11
N GLN A 70 -0.98 16.37 -19.87
CA GLN A 70 -1.58 17.30 -20.84
C GLN A 70 -1.02 18.71 -20.73
N LEU A 71 -0.48 19.10 -19.57
CA LEU A 71 0.09 20.42 -19.34
C LEU A 71 1.60 20.32 -19.13
N ILE A 72 2.29 21.39 -19.53
CA ILE A 72 3.72 21.57 -19.30
C ILE A 72 3.98 22.93 -18.70
N ALA A 73 4.66 22.95 -17.56
CA ALA A 73 5.24 24.15 -16.98
C ALA A 73 6.72 24.22 -17.36
N VAL A 74 7.12 25.34 -17.96
CA VAL A 74 8.50 25.59 -18.40
C VAL A 74 9.04 26.78 -17.60
N SER A 75 10.16 26.59 -16.92
CA SER A 75 10.90 27.69 -16.28
C SER A 75 11.66 28.46 -17.35
N VAL A 76 11.36 29.74 -17.50
CA VAL A 76 11.97 30.63 -18.50
C VAL A 76 12.37 31.94 -17.82
N SER A 77 13.68 32.16 -17.69
CA SER A 77 14.23 33.29 -16.92
C SER A 77 13.63 33.37 -15.51
N ALA A 78 12.93 34.46 -15.15
CA ALA A 78 12.26 34.66 -13.86
C ALA A 78 10.77 34.25 -13.84
N GLY A 79 10.27 33.66 -14.93
CA GLY A 79 8.86 33.33 -15.08
C GLY A 79 8.59 31.87 -15.44
N CYS A 80 7.34 31.48 -15.24
CA CYS A 80 6.80 30.18 -15.57
C CYS A 80 5.89 30.31 -16.79
N TRP A 81 6.16 29.55 -17.84
CA TRP A 81 5.36 29.50 -19.06
C TRP A 81 4.60 28.18 -19.09
N LEU A 82 3.28 28.27 -19.09
CA LEU A 82 2.39 27.12 -19.05
C LEU A 82 1.85 26.82 -20.44
N TYR A 83 1.97 25.58 -20.87
CA TYR A 83 1.51 25.07 -22.15
C TYR A 83 0.50 23.94 -21.99
N THR A 84 -0.37 23.78 -22.97
CA THR A 84 -1.15 22.55 -23.19
C THR A 84 -0.57 21.79 -24.37
N LEU A 85 -0.57 20.48 -24.26
CA LEU A 85 -0.19 19.56 -25.33
C LEU A 85 -1.42 19.03 -26.04
N ASP A 86 -1.33 18.99 -27.36
CA ASP A 86 -2.19 18.21 -28.22
C ASP A 86 -1.31 17.20 -28.95
N LEU A 87 -1.35 15.96 -28.47
CA LEU A 87 -0.52 14.87 -28.99
C LEU A 87 -1.00 14.39 -30.37
N GLU A 88 -2.30 14.50 -30.66
CA GLU A 88 -2.86 14.10 -31.95
C GLU A 88 -2.48 15.11 -33.04
N ALA A 89 -2.66 16.40 -32.76
CA ALA A 89 -2.25 17.48 -33.65
C ALA A 89 -0.72 17.69 -33.65
N LYS A 90 0.00 17.06 -32.71
CA LYS A 90 1.43 17.28 -32.45
C LYS A 90 1.77 18.76 -32.23
N THR A 91 0.93 19.46 -31.48
CA THR A 91 1.11 20.88 -31.17
C THR A 91 1.25 21.13 -29.68
N MET A 92 1.94 22.22 -29.35
CA MET A 92 2.03 22.73 -28.00
C MET A 92 1.59 24.19 -27.99
N THR A 93 0.55 24.50 -27.22
CA THR A 93 -0.09 25.82 -27.22
C THR A 93 0.17 26.52 -25.89
N LEU A 94 0.70 27.74 -25.93
CA LEU A 94 0.94 28.55 -24.74
C LEU A 94 -0.40 28.98 -24.13
N LEU A 95 -0.63 28.61 -22.87
CA LEU A 95 -1.81 28.99 -22.10
C LEU A 95 -1.62 30.35 -21.43
N VAL A 96 -0.56 30.50 -20.64
CA VAL A 96 -0.27 31.72 -19.87
C VAL A 96 1.21 31.77 -19.48
N LYS A 97 1.76 32.98 -19.36
CA LYS A 97 3.11 33.24 -18.84
C LYS A 97 3.02 34.23 -17.69
N PHE A 98 3.78 34.00 -16.61
CA PHE A 98 3.75 34.83 -15.42
C PHE A 98 5.08 34.81 -14.68
N ARG A 99 5.45 35.92 -14.06
CA ARG A 99 6.67 36.03 -13.25
C ARG A 99 6.48 35.28 -11.93
N THR A 100 7.51 34.52 -11.52
CA THR A 100 7.44 33.69 -10.32
C THR A 100 8.60 33.89 -9.37
N ASP A 101 9.70 34.51 -9.84
CA ASP A 101 10.86 34.86 -9.03
C ASP A 101 11.02 36.39 -8.97
N PHE A 102 11.33 36.90 -7.78
CA PHE A 102 11.37 38.34 -7.49
C PHE A 102 12.65 38.73 -6.75
N ALA A 103 13.75 38.03 -7.02
CA ALA A 103 15.08 38.47 -6.61
C ALA A 103 15.44 39.77 -7.35
N ALA A 104 16.57 40.40 -6.99
CA ALA A 104 17.07 41.55 -7.73
C ALA A 104 17.19 41.18 -9.23
N GLU A 105 16.72 42.03 -10.14
CA GLU A 105 16.45 41.60 -11.53
C GLU A 105 17.68 41.05 -12.27
N GLU A 106 18.89 41.47 -11.93
CA GLU A 106 20.13 40.92 -12.51
C GLU A 106 20.41 39.46 -12.10
N GLU A 107 19.83 39.00 -10.99
CA GLU A 107 19.99 37.66 -10.44
C GLU A 107 18.69 36.84 -10.48
N SER A 108 17.58 37.40 -10.96
CA SER A 108 16.26 36.77 -10.85
C SER A 108 16.07 35.63 -11.84
N SER A 109 15.79 34.43 -11.33
CA SER A 109 15.54 33.24 -12.13
C SER A 109 14.69 32.19 -11.40
N GLN A 110 13.75 31.58 -12.12
CA GLN A 110 13.07 30.38 -11.68
C GLN A 110 13.96 29.16 -11.91
N THR A 111 14.12 28.35 -10.86
CA THR A 111 14.99 27.17 -10.87
C THR A 111 14.21 25.88 -11.07
N CYS A 112 12.98 25.82 -10.58
CA CYS A 112 12.17 24.62 -10.62
C CYS A 112 10.67 24.93 -10.69
N ALA A 113 9.94 23.98 -11.27
CA ALA A 113 8.48 23.94 -11.32
C ALA A 113 8.03 22.51 -11.00
N ARG A 114 6.92 22.35 -10.29
CA ARG A 114 6.32 21.04 -10.03
C ARG A 114 4.81 21.18 -10.00
N PHE A 115 4.10 20.23 -10.60
CA PHE A 115 2.64 20.18 -10.49
C PHE A 115 2.20 19.45 -9.22
N VAL A 116 1.09 19.91 -8.67
CA VAL A 116 0.25 19.18 -7.72
C VAL A 116 -1.07 18.93 -8.44
N GLY A 117 -1.29 17.69 -8.87
CA GLY A 117 -2.41 17.36 -9.76
C GLY A 117 -2.32 18.08 -11.10
N ASN A 118 -3.44 18.62 -11.58
CA ASN A 118 -3.54 19.27 -12.89
C ASN A 118 -3.91 20.76 -12.82
N SER A 119 -4.10 21.30 -11.61
CA SER A 119 -4.57 22.68 -11.39
C SER A 119 -3.69 23.50 -10.46
N THR A 120 -2.72 22.88 -9.78
CA THR A 120 -1.83 23.58 -8.84
C THR A 120 -0.38 23.42 -9.27
N ILE A 121 0.37 24.50 -9.22
CA ILE A 121 1.78 24.57 -9.65
C ILE A 121 2.59 25.15 -8.51
N LEU A 122 3.73 24.55 -8.23
CA LEU A 122 4.73 25.03 -7.29
C LEU A 122 5.93 25.53 -8.06
N THR A 123 6.45 26.69 -7.68
CA THR A 123 7.66 27.25 -8.28
C THR A 123 8.65 27.67 -7.21
N GLY A 124 9.93 27.52 -7.49
CA GLY A 124 11.02 28.02 -6.66
C GLY A 124 12.06 28.73 -7.50
N GLY A 125 12.74 29.71 -6.91
CA GLY A 125 13.68 30.58 -7.60
C GLY A 125 14.83 31.05 -6.72
N GLU A 126 15.54 32.06 -7.22
CA GLU A 126 16.68 32.74 -6.59
C GLU A 126 16.30 33.52 -5.33
N ASP A 127 15.04 33.98 -5.24
CA ASP A 127 14.53 34.70 -4.07
C ASP A 127 14.29 33.84 -2.83
N GLY A 128 14.45 32.52 -2.94
CA GLY A 128 14.30 31.59 -1.82
C GLY A 128 12.86 31.38 -1.37
N VAL A 129 11.86 31.75 -2.17
CA VAL A 129 10.45 31.57 -1.85
C VAL A 129 9.87 30.46 -2.72
N VAL A 130 9.16 29.51 -2.09
CA VAL A 130 8.34 28.55 -2.83
C VAL A 130 6.95 29.15 -2.97
N ARG A 131 6.44 29.26 -4.19
CA ARG A 131 5.12 29.85 -4.47
C ARG A 131 4.15 28.82 -5.00
N VAL A 132 2.90 28.90 -4.52
CA VAL A 132 1.79 28.02 -4.89
C VAL A 132 0.81 28.77 -5.77
N TRP A 133 0.62 28.26 -6.97
CA TRP A 133 -0.19 28.89 -8.01
C TRP A 133 -1.37 27.99 -8.36
N ARG A 134 -2.56 28.57 -8.51
CA ARG A 134 -3.76 27.84 -8.96
C ARG A 134 -4.13 28.26 -10.37
N LEU A 135 -4.21 27.29 -11.26
CA LEU A 135 -4.67 27.43 -12.64
C LEU A 135 -6.19 27.28 -12.70
N ASN A 136 -6.84 28.27 -13.31
CA ASN A 136 -8.23 28.22 -13.74
C ASN A 136 -8.29 28.41 -15.26
N ARG A 137 -9.07 27.56 -15.95
CA ARG A 137 -9.24 27.58 -17.42
C ARG A 137 -10.63 28.08 -17.85
N ASP A 138 -11.46 28.51 -16.90
CA ASP A 138 -12.76 29.12 -17.13
C ASP A 138 -12.87 30.42 -16.32
N VAL A 139 -12.49 31.53 -16.96
CA VAL A 139 -12.33 32.84 -16.32
C VAL A 139 -13.56 33.69 -16.57
N SER A 140 -14.15 34.22 -15.49
CA SER A 140 -15.33 35.07 -15.55
C SER A 140 -15.04 36.42 -16.26
N GLU A 141 -16.05 37.03 -16.88
CA GLU A 141 -15.89 38.34 -17.53
C GLU A 141 -15.33 39.44 -16.58
N PRO A 142 -15.78 39.54 -15.31
CA PRO A 142 -15.16 40.45 -14.35
C PRO A 142 -13.66 40.25 -14.18
N ASP A 143 -13.18 39.01 -14.06
CA ASP A 143 -11.75 38.72 -13.87
C ASP A 143 -10.92 39.12 -15.11
N LYS A 144 -11.47 38.95 -16.31
CA LYS A 144 -10.83 39.42 -17.56
C LYS A 144 -10.64 40.94 -17.58
N THR A 145 -11.47 41.71 -16.87
CA THR A 145 -11.35 43.17 -16.78
C THR A 145 -10.27 43.64 -15.80
N VAL A 146 -9.94 42.84 -14.77
CA VAL A 146 -8.86 43.13 -13.82
C VAL A 146 -7.49 43.01 -14.51
N GLY A 147 -7.35 42.04 -15.40
CA GLY A 147 -6.13 41.80 -16.18
C GLY A 147 -4.99 41.19 -15.36
N THR A 148 -3.80 41.13 -15.97
CA THR A 148 -2.59 40.60 -15.30
C THR A 148 -2.04 41.61 -14.30
N ALA A 149 -1.84 41.18 -13.06
CA ALA A 149 -1.21 41.98 -12.02
C ALA A 149 0.19 42.46 -12.46
N LYS A 150 0.52 43.72 -12.17
CA LYS A 150 1.77 44.36 -12.63
C LYS A 150 3.02 43.59 -12.20
N ALA A 151 3.03 43.07 -10.97
CA ALA A 151 4.13 42.25 -10.45
C ALA A 151 4.32 40.95 -11.24
N LEU A 152 3.24 40.33 -11.73
CA LEU A 152 3.28 39.04 -12.42
C LEU A 152 3.55 39.16 -13.93
N ALA A 153 3.58 40.38 -14.47
CA ALA A 153 3.78 40.61 -15.89
C ALA A 153 5.19 40.15 -16.33
N VAL A 154 5.26 39.35 -17.40
CA VAL A 154 6.52 38.98 -18.05
C VAL A 154 6.82 40.02 -19.14
N PRO A 155 7.94 40.77 -19.06
CA PRO A 155 8.28 41.78 -20.07
C PRO A 155 8.36 41.18 -21.48
N GLU A 156 7.77 41.81 -22.48
CA GLU A 156 7.84 41.31 -23.86
C GLU A 156 9.17 41.62 -24.56
N LYS A 157 9.89 42.66 -24.10
CA LYS A 157 11.20 43.08 -24.60
C LYS A 157 11.99 43.70 -23.45
N VAL A 158 13.07 43.06 -23.03
CA VAL A 158 14.09 43.71 -22.19
C VAL A 158 14.90 44.62 -23.12
N ASP A 159 14.67 45.93 -23.07
CA ASP A 159 15.58 46.90 -23.68
C ASP A 159 16.86 46.91 -22.82
N PRO A 160 18.02 46.49 -23.36
CA PRO A 160 19.28 46.43 -22.60
C PRO A 160 19.79 47.82 -22.14
N HIS A 161 19.10 48.91 -22.48
CA HIS A 161 19.45 50.28 -22.10
C HIS A 161 18.40 51.02 -21.25
N ALA A 162 17.28 50.39 -20.89
CA ALA A 162 16.29 51.00 -20.00
C ALA A 162 16.77 51.00 -18.55
N LYS A 163 16.62 52.13 -17.84
CA LYS A 163 16.90 52.22 -16.39
C LYS A 163 15.89 51.39 -15.60
N MET A 164 16.40 50.53 -14.72
CA MET A 164 15.66 49.65 -13.81
C MET A 164 14.61 50.40 -12.98
N GLU A 165 13.33 50.05 -13.18
CA GLU A 165 12.30 50.25 -12.17
C GLU A 165 12.36 49.08 -11.18
N THR A 166 12.19 49.33 -9.88
CA THR A 166 12.12 48.28 -8.87
C THR A 166 10.93 47.36 -9.15
N SER A 167 11.20 46.07 -9.42
CA SER A 167 10.15 45.05 -9.55
C SER A 167 9.27 45.03 -8.30
N GLU A 168 7.96 45.26 -8.49
CA GLU A 168 6.97 45.16 -7.43
C GLU A 168 6.89 43.71 -6.93
N GLN A 169 6.78 43.51 -5.60
CA GLN A 169 6.58 42.19 -5.01
C GLN A 169 5.11 41.75 -5.20
N PRO A 170 4.85 40.47 -5.47
CA PRO A 170 3.51 39.97 -5.65
C PRO A 170 2.76 39.90 -4.31
N LYS A 171 1.44 39.96 -4.37
CA LYS A 171 0.54 39.76 -3.22
C LYS A 171 -0.26 38.49 -3.42
N LEU A 172 -0.65 37.84 -2.31
CA LEU A 172 -1.58 36.72 -2.38
C LEU A 172 -2.90 37.19 -3.02
N GLY A 173 -3.40 36.41 -3.98
CA GLY A 173 -4.54 36.78 -4.82
C GLY A 173 -4.16 37.44 -6.15
N ASP A 174 -2.92 37.89 -6.34
CA ASP A 174 -2.48 38.42 -7.63
C ASP A 174 -2.60 37.33 -8.72
N SER A 175 -3.12 37.73 -9.87
CA SER A 175 -3.40 36.82 -10.99
C SER A 175 -2.73 37.27 -12.29
N ALA A 176 -2.31 36.30 -13.09
CA ALA A 176 -1.90 36.50 -14.47
C ALA A 176 -2.92 35.84 -15.40
N ILE A 177 -3.37 36.56 -16.42
CA ILE A 177 -4.50 36.18 -17.28
C ILE A 177 -4.06 36.22 -18.74
N ASN A 178 -4.45 35.21 -19.51
CA ASN A 178 -4.33 35.17 -20.96
C ASN A 178 -5.51 34.41 -21.58
N GLY A 179 -6.43 35.14 -22.21
CA GLY A 179 -7.65 34.58 -22.78
C GLY A 179 -8.55 33.96 -21.71
N ALA A 180 -8.81 32.66 -21.82
CA ALA A 180 -9.59 31.89 -20.85
C ALA A 180 -8.74 31.28 -19.71
N ASN A 181 -7.42 31.52 -19.69
CA ASN A 181 -6.54 30.93 -18.69
C ASN A 181 -6.11 31.99 -17.67
N MET A 182 -6.24 31.66 -16.39
CA MET A 182 -5.82 32.49 -15.27
C MET A 182 -4.98 31.66 -14.30
N VAL A 183 -3.89 32.23 -13.82
CA VAL A 183 -3.08 31.66 -12.74
C VAL A 183 -3.03 32.64 -11.59
N THR A 184 -3.43 32.18 -10.40
CA THR A 184 -3.53 33.01 -9.19
C THR A 184 -2.49 32.56 -8.16
N LEU A 185 -1.76 33.50 -7.58
CA LEU A 185 -0.89 33.26 -6.44
C LEU A 185 -1.76 32.98 -5.20
N THR A 186 -1.70 31.78 -4.66
CA THR A 186 -2.55 31.39 -3.52
C THR A 186 -1.80 31.31 -2.21
N ARG A 187 -0.52 30.90 -2.24
CA ARG A 187 0.32 30.77 -1.04
C ARG A 187 1.80 31.00 -1.35
N GLU A 188 2.56 31.32 -0.30
CA GLU A 188 4.01 31.37 -0.32
C GLU A 188 4.58 30.65 0.90
N TYR A 189 5.55 29.75 0.67
CA TYR A 189 6.35 29.16 1.75
C TYR A 189 7.65 29.92 1.88
N ARG A 190 7.75 30.64 3.00
CA ARG A 190 8.89 31.47 3.37
C ARG A 190 9.62 30.77 4.51
N GLY A 191 10.94 30.66 4.39
CA GLY A 191 11.76 29.97 5.38
C GLY A 191 13.18 29.66 4.89
N HIS A 192 13.37 29.61 3.57
CA HIS A 192 14.70 29.63 2.98
C HIS A 192 15.21 31.07 2.83
N THR A 193 16.52 31.23 2.89
CA THR A 193 17.22 32.53 2.81
C THR A 193 18.04 32.69 1.53
N LYS A 194 18.07 31.64 0.70
CA LYS A 194 18.76 31.60 -0.58
C LYS A 194 17.95 30.80 -1.60
N ARG A 195 18.40 30.83 -2.85
CA ARG A 195 17.93 30.05 -3.99
C ARG A 195 17.38 28.68 -3.62
N ILE A 196 16.13 28.42 -4.02
CA ILE A 196 15.52 27.10 -4.02
C ILE A 196 16.22 26.23 -5.07
N ARG A 197 16.75 25.08 -4.64
CA ARG A 197 17.42 24.12 -5.53
C ARG A 197 16.41 23.21 -6.22
N GLU A 198 15.51 22.64 -5.44
CA GLU A 198 14.59 21.63 -5.91
C GLU A 198 13.35 21.60 -5.03
N ILE A 199 12.20 21.35 -5.67
CA ILE A 199 10.92 21.08 -5.05
C ILE A 199 10.45 19.72 -5.55
N ASP A 200 9.93 18.90 -4.66
CA ASP A 200 9.17 17.72 -5.03
C ASP A 200 7.88 17.61 -4.22
N VAL A 201 6.94 16.87 -4.78
CA VAL A 201 5.58 16.69 -4.23
C VAL A 201 5.36 15.21 -4.02
N ASP A 202 4.79 14.85 -2.87
CA ASP A 202 4.34 13.49 -2.64
C ASP A 202 3.24 13.12 -3.66
N VAL A 203 3.49 12.09 -4.46
CA VAL A 203 2.54 11.67 -5.51
C VAL A 203 1.32 10.97 -4.92
N SER A 204 1.47 10.33 -3.76
CA SER A 204 0.43 9.53 -3.09
C SER A 204 -0.72 10.41 -2.59
N HIS A 205 -0.43 11.38 -1.71
CA HIS A 205 -1.47 12.21 -1.08
C HIS A 205 -1.51 13.64 -1.64
N ARG A 206 -0.51 14.03 -2.45
CA ARG A 206 -0.41 15.34 -3.11
C ARG A 206 -0.55 16.54 -2.18
N ASN A 207 -0.31 16.33 -0.90
CA ASN A 207 -0.43 17.35 0.13
C ASN A 207 0.92 17.71 0.74
N LEU A 208 1.91 16.81 0.65
CA LEU A 208 3.25 17.05 1.16
C LEU A 208 4.14 17.62 0.07
N VAL A 209 4.83 18.70 0.42
CA VAL A 209 5.81 19.37 -0.43
C VAL A 209 7.13 19.37 0.30
N VAL A 210 8.21 19.06 -0.41
CA VAL A 210 9.55 19.18 0.14
C VAL A 210 10.34 20.16 -0.71
N SER A 211 11.11 21.03 -0.07
CA SER A 211 11.98 21.99 -0.74
C SER A 211 13.38 22.00 -0.15
N SER A 212 14.38 22.10 -1.02
CA SER A 212 15.78 22.24 -0.64
C SER A 212 16.35 23.58 -1.12
N SER A 213 17.33 24.14 -0.40
CA SER A 213 17.92 25.45 -0.71
C SER A 213 19.45 25.47 -0.59
N GLU A 214 20.06 26.44 -1.30
CA GLU A 214 21.49 26.76 -1.19
C GLU A 214 21.93 27.22 0.20
N ASP A 215 20.98 27.61 1.06
CA ASP A 215 21.25 27.94 2.46
C ASP A 215 21.52 26.72 3.35
N GLN A 216 21.55 25.51 2.76
CA GLN A 216 21.78 24.23 3.41
C GLN A 216 20.56 23.70 4.20
N SER A 217 19.39 24.31 4.07
CA SER A 217 18.16 23.82 4.67
C SER A 217 17.33 22.96 3.71
N CYS A 218 16.55 22.06 4.29
CA CYS A 218 15.54 21.27 3.61
C CYS A 218 14.30 21.26 4.50
N HIS A 219 13.15 21.58 3.94
CA HIS A 219 11.90 21.75 4.67
C HIS A 219 10.81 20.89 4.06
N LEU A 220 10.03 20.25 4.92
CA LEU A 220 8.79 19.58 4.59
C LEU A 220 7.63 20.52 4.94
N TRP A 221 6.70 20.67 4.02
CA TRP A 221 5.53 21.52 4.13
C TRP A 221 4.28 20.69 3.86
N ARG A 222 3.17 21.10 4.46
CA ARG A 222 1.84 20.66 4.05
C ARG A 222 1.20 21.76 3.20
N LEU A 223 0.50 21.41 2.12
CA LEU A 223 -0.08 22.42 1.23
C LEU A 223 -1.10 23.33 1.91
N THR A 224 -1.73 22.86 2.98
CA THR A 224 -2.70 23.59 3.79
C THR A 224 -2.06 24.52 4.82
N GLU A 225 -0.76 24.38 5.09
CA GLU A 225 -0.05 25.09 6.14
C GLU A 225 0.96 26.09 5.60
N VAL A 226 1.30 27.10 6.41
CA VAL A 226 2.26 28.16 6.04
C VAL A 226 3.66 27.95 6.63
N SER A 227 3.75 27.16 7.70
CA SER A 227 5.00 26.77 8.36
C SER A 227 5.45 25.38 7.91
N PRO A 228 6.76 25.09 7.96
CA PRO A 228 7.24 23.76 7.66
C PRO A 228 6.95 22.82 8.83
N ILE A 229 6.29 21.69 8.56
CA ILE A 229 5.98 20.63 9.52
C ILE A 229 7.22 19.82 9.92
N CYS A 230 8.28 19.85 9.11
CA CYS A 230 9.58 19.28 9.46
C CYS A 230 10.72 20.08 8.83
N LYS A 231 11.80 20.28 9.58
CA LYS A 231 13.06 20.82 9.08
C LYS A 231 14.14 19.76 9.22
N PHE A 232 14.68 19.29 8.10
CA PHE A 232 15.68 18.23 8.12
C PHE A 232 17.03 18.77 8.57
N SER A 233 17.59 18.17 9.62
CA SER A 233 18.91 18.53 10.14
C SER A 233 20.02 17.93 9.28
N LYS A 234 20.73 18.77 8.52
CA LYS A 234 21.92 18.37 7.75
C LYS A 234 22.95 17.70 8.65
N ASP A 235 23.25 18.29 9.80
CA ASP A 235 24.37 17.85 10.64
C ASP A 235 24.06 16.52 11.32
N ASP A 236 22.84 16.31 11.82
CA ASP A 236 22.43 15.02 12.38
C ASP A 236 22.44 13.92 11.32
N ALA A 237 21.97 14.23 10.11
CA ALA A 237 21.97 13.27 9.00
C ALA A 237 23.40 12.88 8.59
N LEU A 238 24.33 13.83 8.55
CA LEU A 238 25.75 13.58 8.30
C LEU A 238 26.39 12.76 9.41
N ASP A 239 26.07 13.04 10.69
CA ASP A 239 26.59 12.27 11.81
C ASP A 239 26.15 10.81 11.74
N ILE A 240 24.87 10.56 11.47
CA ILE A 240 24.34 9.20 11.25
C ILE A 240 25.04 8.55 10.04
N ALA A 241 25.21 9.29 8.94
CA ALA A 241 25.85 8.76 7.74
C ALA A 241 27.32 8.39 7.98
N PHE A 242 28.10 9.24 8.65
CA PHE A 242 29.52 8.97 8.94
C PHE A 242 29.72 7.86 9.97
N GLN A 243 28.72 7.56 10.80
CA GLN A 243 28.74 6.38 11.67
C GLN A 243 28.50 5.08 10.90
N ARG A 244 27.65 5.11 9.87
CA ARG A 244 27.24 3.93 9.11
C ARG A 244 28.14 3.63 7.91
N LEU A 245 28.71 4.66 7.29
CA LEU A 245 29.48 4.54 6.05
C LEU A 245 30.99 4.44 6.31
N PRO A 246 31.74 3.71 5.46
CA PRO A 246 33.19 3.58 5.56
C PRO A 246 33.91 4.83 5.01
N THR A 247 33.45 6.03 5.38
CA THR A 247 34.00 7.32 4.94
C THR A 247 34.51 8.10 6.14
N LYS A 248 35.61 8.84 5.98
CA LYS A 248 36.13 9.67 7.06
C LYS A 248 35.36 10.99 7.10
N PRO A 249 34.89 11.44 8.27
CA PRO A 249 34.26 12.74 8.38
C PRO A 249 35.26 13.83 7.93
N PRO A 250 34.80 14.86 7.20
CA PRO A 250 35.67 15.91 6.70
C PRO A 250 36.28 16.71 7.86
N VAL A 251 37.55 17.10 7.69
CA VAL A 251 38.24 17.97 8.64
C VAL A 251 37.84 19.43 8.35
N GLY A 252 37.12 20.06 9.28
CA GLY A 252 36.68 21.46 9.18
C GLY A 252 35.16 21.62 9.03
N PRO A 253 34.68 22.81 8.63
CA PRO A 253 33.25 23.12 8.59
C PRO A 253 32.52 22.28 7.52
N ARG A 254 31.41 21.64 7.93
CA ARG A 254 30.55 20.80 7.07
C ARG A 254 29.66 21.66 6.17
N LYS A 255 30.15 21.97 4.96
CA LYS A 255 29.43 22.78 3.95
C LYS A 255 28.57 21.94 2.98
N HIS A 256 28.03 20.82 3.42
CA HIS A 256 27.14 20.02 2.57
C HIS A 256 25.84 20.79 2.32
N GLN A 257 25.25 20.64 1.14
CA GLN A 257 23.95 21.19 0.79
C GLN A 257 22.99 20.06 0.41
N PHE A 258 21.71 20.18 0.79
CA PHE A 258 20.65 19.37 0.21
C PHE A 258 20.51 19.76 -1.26
N ARG A 259 21.15 19.00 -2.15
CA ARG A 259 21.23 19.34 -3.57
C ARG A 259 20.07 18.76 -4.36
N CYS A 260 19.62 17.59 -3.95
CA CYS A 260 18.51 16.89 -4.58
C CYS A 260 17.52 16.36 -3.54
N VAL A 261 16.24 16.32 -3.89
CA VAL A 261 15.17 15.79 -3.05
C VAL A 261 14.06 15.13 -3.88
N ARG A 262 13.64 13.92 -3.48
CA ARG A 262 12.56 13.16 -4.11
C ARG A 262 11.76 12.36 -3.11
N PHE A 263 10.44 12.40 -3.20
CA PHE A 263 9.60 11.42 -2.51
C PHE A 263 9.69 10.05 -3.19
N ALA A 264 9.48 9.00 -2.39
CA ALA A 264 8.99 7.74 -2.94
C ALA A 264 7.57 7.95 -3.47
N ASN A 265 7.17 7.26 -4.53
CA ASN A 265 5.83 7.41 -5.10
C ASN A 265 4.74 6.95 -4.12
N SER A 266 5.06 6.01 -3.22
CA SER A 266 4.23 5.61 -2.09
C SER A 266 4.06 6.68 -1.01
N GLY A 267 4.80 7.79 -1.05
CA GLY A 267 4.77 8.85 -0.02
C GLY A 267 5.37 8.47 1.34
N ARG A 268 5.68 7.19 1.56
CA ARG A 268 6.15 6.65 2.84
C ARG A 268 7.62 6.95 3.14
N ARG A 269 8.40 7.38 2.14
CA ARG A 269 9.84 7.62 2.25
C ARG A 269 10.23 8.87 1.47
N LEU A 270 11.31 9.49 1.90
CA LEU A 270 11.90 10.65 1.25
C LEU A 270 13.38 10.37 1.01
N TYR A 271 13.87 10.72 -0.17
CA TYR A 271 15.28 10.61 -0.54
C TYR A 271 15.87 12.00 -0.71
N THR A 272 17.00 12.26 -0.05
CA THR A 272 17.77 13.49 -0.23
C THR A 272 19.21 13.17 -0.54
N VAL A 273 19.89 14.06 -1.26
CA VAL A 273 21.34 13.97 -1.45
C VAL A 273 22.04 15.18 -0.84
N LEU A 274 22.92 14.91 0.13
CA LEU A 274 23.82 15.89 0.73
C LEU A 274 25.14 15.91 -0.03
N THR A 275 25.43 17.06 -0.64
CA THR A 275 26.57 17.23 -1.53
C THR A 275 27.54 18.28 -0.97
N PRO A 276 28.83 17.95 -0.75
CA PRO A 276 29.84 18.94 -0.41
C PRO A 276 30.43 19.61 -1.66
N ALA A 277 31.19 20.69 -1.45
CA ALA A 277 31.99 21.28 -2.54
C ALA A 277 33.12 20.33 -3.02
N ARG A 278 33.65 19.50 -2.13
CA ARG A 278 34.66 18.47 -2.40
C ARG A 278 34.45 17.29 -1.46
N GLY A 279 34.57 16.07 -1.99
CA GLY A 279 34.36 14.83 -1.24
C GLY A 279 33.07 14.11 -1.62
N ASP A 280 32.74 13.09 -0.82
CA ASP A 280 31.64 12.18 -1.11
C ASP A 280 30.27 12.85 -0.95
N SER A 281 29.42 12.71 -1.97
CA SER A 281 28.00 13.02 -1.87
C SER A 281 27.27 11.83 -1.24
N ILE A 282 26.35 12.12 -0.32
CA ILE A 282 25.68 11.10 0.51
C ILE A 282 24.19 11.08 0.17
N LEU A 283 23.70 9.92 -0.26
CA LEU A 283 22.28 9.63 -0.41
C LEU A 283 21.71 9.23 0.96
N ILE A 284 20.59 9.85 1.33
CA ILE A 284 19.92 9.64 2.61
C ILE A 284 18.47 9.25 2.31
N LYS A 285 18.05 8.12 2.88
CA LYS A 285 16.66 7.66 2.89
C LYS A 285 16.06 7.98 4.26
N TRP A 286 14.99 8.75 4.24
CA TRP A 286 14.25 9.18 5.41
C TRP A 286 12.93 8.44 5.51
N LYS A 287 12.49 8.22 6.74
CA LYS A 287 11.15 7.74 7.07
C LYS A 287 10.55 8.66 8.13
N PRO A 288 9.23 8.85 8.16
CA PRO A 288 8.62 9.53 9.30
C PRO A 288 8.81 8.66 10.55
N GLU A 289 8.98 9.29 11.71
CA GLU A 289 9.14 8.59 12.99
C GLU A 289 7.87 7.80 13.33
N THR A 290 6.72 8.38 13.02
CA THR A 290 5.38 7.83 13.16
C THR A 290 4.70 7.79 11.80
N ILE A 291 3.80 6.83 11.54
CA ILE A 291 3.18 6.66 10.21
C ILE A 291 2.32 7.88 9.82
N ALA A 292 1.78 8.60 10.81
CA ALA A 292 1.06 9.85 10.65
C ALA A 292 1.61 10.93 11.60
N GLN A 293 1.34 12.20 11.30
CA GLN A 293 1.71 13.30 12.19
C GLN A 293 0.86 13.27 13.45
N GLU A 294 1.49 12.99 14.59
CA GLU A 294 0.82 12.99 15.90
C GLU A 294 0.69 14.40 16.50
N ASN A 295 1.59 15.32 16.14
CA ASN A 295 1.60 16.70 16.63
C ASN A 295 1.38 17.66 15.46
N GLU A 296 0.31 18.47 15.50
CA GLU A 296 -0.08 19.40 14.44
C GLU A 296 1.07 20.30 13.93
N ASP A 297 1.98 20.72 14.81
CA ASP A 297 3.08 21.62 14.45
C ASP A 297 4.35 20.90 13.97
N GLN A 298 4.51 19.61 14.29
CA GLN A 298 5.73 18.87 14.01
C GLN A 298 5.49 17.41 13.64
N TRP A 299 6.10 16.97 12.55
CA TRP A 299 6.18 15.56 12.20
C TRP A 299 7.64 15.19 11.97
N PRO A 300 8.34 14.62 12.96
CA PRO A 300 9.76 14.32 12.82
C PRO A 300 10.00 13.19 11.81
N TRP A 301 11.03 13.37 10.98
CA TRP A 301 11.52 12.36 10.05
C TRP A 301 12.94 11.98 10.41
N VAL A 302 13.19 10.67 10.43
CA VAL A 302 14.46 10.07 10.86
C VAL A 302 15.16 9.37 9.71
N VAL A 303 16.50 9.29 9.80
CA VAL A 303 17.32 8.60 8.81
C VAL A 303 17.13 7.09 8.92
N GLU A 304 16.53 6.49 7.89
CA GLU A 304 16.35 5.05 7.77
C GLU A 304 17.62 4.39 7.24
N GLU A 305 18.17 4.87 6.12
CA GLU A 305 19.37 4.31 5.48
C GLU A 305 20.24 5.38 4.80
N THR A 306 21.51 5.06 4.58
CA THR A 306 22.48 5.97 3.93
C THR A 306 23.40 5.24 2.96
N ALA A 307 23.78 5.88 1.84
CA ALA A 307 24.73 5.34 0.87
C ALA A 307 25.62 6.44 0.26
N ILE A 308 26.80 6.05 -0.25
CA ILE A 308 27.67 6.96 -1.00
C ILE A 308 27.13 7.11 -2.42
N ALA A 309 26.54 8.27 -2.71
CA ALA A 309 25.95 8.60 -4.00
C ALA A 309 27.01 8.85 -5.09
N GLY A 310 28.21 9.30 -4.72
CA GLY A 310 29.30 9.61 -5.63
C GLY A 310 30.48 10.25 -4.88
N ASP A 311 31.68 10.20 -5.45
CA ASP A 311 32.88 10.91 -4.95
C ASP A 311 32.94 12.38 -5.40
N LYS A 312 31.94 12.78 -6.18
CA LYS A 312 31.74 14.10 -6.76
C LYS A 312 30.35 14.63 -6.42
N PRO A 313 30.12 15.94 -6.59
CA PRO A 313 28.80 16.53 -6.41
C PRO A 313 27.71 15.82 -7.22
N VAL A 314 26.63 15.42 -6.57
CA VAL A 314 25.42 14.89 -7.23
C VAL A 314 24.50 16.04 -7.59
N ALA A 315 23.97 16.01 -8.82
CA ALA A 315 23.14 17.08 -9.39
C ALA A 315 21.72 16.65 -9.74
N SER A 316 21.44 15.35 -9.84
CA SER A 316 20.10 14.85 -10.18
C SER A 316 19.78 13.57 -9.41
N LEU A 317 18.51 13.42 -9.05
CA LEU A 317 17.94 12.29 -8.32
C LEU A 317 16.58 11.92 -8.92
N CYS A 318 16.31 10.64 -9.07
CA CYS A 318 14.99 10.14 -9.45
C CYS A 318 14.70 8.80 -8.76
N VAL A 319 13.42 8.48 -8.61
CA VAL A 319 12.91 7.25 -8.01
C VAL A 319 12.09 6.52 -9.09
N SER A 320 12.19 5.21 -9.16
CA SER A 320 11.38 4.41 -10.09
C SER A 320 9.92 4.39 -9.65
N GLN A 321 8.99 4.32 -10.61
CA GLN A 321 7.54 4.42 -10.33
C GLN A 321 7.01 3.35 -9.35
N ASP A 322 7.67 2.20 -9.32
CA ASP A 322 7.37 1.06 -8.44
C ASP A 322 8.13 1.11 -7.10
N ASP A 323 8.82 2.21 -6.79
CA ASP A 323 9.66 2.41 -5.61
C ASP A 323 10.74 1.33 -5.40
N ARG A 324 11.11 0.58 -6.45
CA ARG A 324 12.17 -0.44 -6.36
C ARG A 324 13.57 0.15 -6.42
N PHE A 325 13.76 1.24 -7.15
CA PHE A 325 15.07 1.82 -7.41
C PHE A 325 15.11 3.31 -7.12
N VAL A 326 16.25 3.78 -6.62
CA VAL A 326 16.58 5.20 -6.52
C VAL A 326 17.90 5.43 -7.26
N CYS A 327 17.97 6.48 -8.05
CA CYS A 327 19.10 6.74 -8.92
C CYS A 327 19.64 8.15 -8.71
N ALA A 328 20.95 8.25 -8.49
CA ALA A 328 21.68 9.50 -8.30
C ALA A 328 22.70 9.71 -9.42
N ALA A 329 22.83 10.95 -9.90
CA ALA A 329 23.77 11.31 -10.94
C ALA A 329 24.72 12.43 -10.52
N ALA A 330 26.01 12.18 -10.68
CA ALA A 330 27.08 13.12 -10.43
C ALA A 330 27.19 14.19 -11.54
N VAL A 331 27.72 15.36 -11.20
CA VAL A 331 28.07 16.43 -12.15
C VAL A 331 29.09 16.00 -13.20
N SER A 332 29.79 14.89 -12.99
CA SER A 332 30.69 14.31 -14.00
C SER A 332 30.00 13.40 -15.01
N GLY A 333 28.69 13.21 -14.91
CA GLY A 333 27.94 12.29 -15.79
C GLY A 333 27.87 10.84 -15.29
N GLU A 334 28.42 10.55 -14.11
CA GLU A 334 28.31 9.21 -13.50
C GLU A 334 26.91 9.00 -12.94
N ILE A 335 26.30 7.86 -13.23
CA ILE A 335 24.98 7.46 -12.73
C ILE A 335 25.15 6.22 -11.84
N LYS A 336 24.62 6.29 -10.61
CA LYS A 336 24.52 5.15 -9.69
C LYS A 336 23.07 4.84 -9.40
N VAL A 337 22.71 3.57 -9.58
CA VAL A 337 21.38 3.04 -9.27
C VAL A 337 21.48 2.25 -7.97
N PHE A 338 20.53 2.43 -7.08
CA PHE A 338 20.46 1.75 -5.79
C PHE A 338 19.12 1.05 -5.64
N LEU A 339 19.11 -0.11 -4.98
CA LEU A 339 17.88 -0.76 -4.56
C LEU A 339 17.25 0.07 -3.43
N ALA A 340 16.05 0.58 -3.61
CA ALA A 340 15.41 1.52 -2.69
C ALA A 340 15.17 0.93 -1.28
N SER A 341 14.99 -0.38 -1.17
CA SER A 341 14.79 -1.08 0.11
C SER A 341 16.01 -1.00 1.02
N THR A 342 17.21 -1.14 0.47
CA THR A 342 18.47 -1.30 1.24
C THR A 342 19.56 -0.29 0.91
N LEU A 343 19.37 0.54 -0.12
CA LEU A 343 20.37 1.40 -0.74
C LEU A 343 21.66 0.69 -1.20
N HIS A 344 21.61 -0.61 -1.47
CA HIS A 344 22.73 -1.31 -2.11
C HIS A 344 22.86 -0.91 -3.58
N LEU A 345 24.10 -0.78 -4.04
CA LEU A 345 24.39 -0.45 -5.43
C LEU A 345 23.87 -1.57 -6.35
N TYR A 346 23.20 -1.14 -7.41
CA TYR A 346 22.55 -1.98 -8.38
C TYR A 346 23.19 -1.79 -9.77
N LYS A 347 23.31 -2.88 -10.52
CA LYS A 347 23.94 -2.87 -11.84
C LYS A 347 23.01 -2.20 -12.85
N LYS A 348 23.60 -1.37 -13.71
CA LYS A 348 22.97 -0.82 -14.90
C LYS A 348 23.84 -1.10 -16.11
N LYS A 349 23.22 -1.22 -17.27
CA LYS A 349 23.89 -1.25 -18.57
C LYS A 349 23.60 0.06 -19.28
N SER A 350 24.64 0.85 -19.53
CA SER A 350 24.51 2.07 -20.33
C SER A 350 24.95 1.82 -21.76
N THR A 351 24.28 2.45 -22.72
CA THR A 351 24.77 2.54 -24.10
C THR A 351 26.01 3.44 -24.17
N GLU A 352 25.93 4.61 -23.54
CA GLU A 352 26.99 5.61 -23.46
C GLU A 352 27.04 6.26 -22.06
N GLN A 353 28.02 7.12 -21.83
CA GLN A 353 28.14 7.90 -20.59
C GLN A 353 28.18 9.38 -20.92
N HIS A 354 27.55 10.18 -20.06
CA HIS A 354 27.64 11.63 -20.16
C HIS A 354 29.07 12.09 -19.87
N THR A 355 29.47 13.14 -20.58
CA THR A 355 30.78 13.81 -20.38
C THR A 355 30.66 15.07 -19.53
N PHE A 356 29.43 15.47 -19.21
CA PHE A 356 29.10 16.65 -18.41
C PHE A 356 27.93 16.38 -17.47
N ALA A 357 27.52 17.39 -16.72
CA ALA A 357 26.46 17.26 -15.72
C ALA A 357 25.14 16.79 -16.35
N ILE A 358 24.55 15.78 -15.71
CA ILE A 358 23.19 15.31 -15.97
C ILE A 358 22.24 16.26 -15.26
N THR A 359 21.37 16.90 -16.03
CA THR A 359 20.48 17.97 -15.58
C THR A 359 19.07 17.45 -15.29
N GLY A 360 18.70 16.30 -15.84
CA GLY A 360 17.48 15.61 -15.47
C GLY A 360 17.51 14.12 -15.81
N MET A 361 16.75 13.34 -15.06
CA MET A 361 16.62 11.89 -15.23
C MET A 361 15.21 11.45 -14.87
N SER A 362 14.71 10.41 -15.54
CA SER A 362 13.47 9.75 -15.14
C SER A 362 13.48 8.28 -15.52
N PHE A 363 12.83 7.46 -14.70
CA PHE A 363 12.55 6.07 -15.03
C PHE A 363 11.39 5.98 -16.01
N VAL A 364 11.43 4.95 -16.84
CA VAL A 364 10.40 4.61 -17.81
C VAL A 364 9.88 3.22 -17.50
N PRO A 365 8.56 3.07 -17.29
CA PRO A 365 7.92 1.77 -17.31
C PRO A 365 8.20 1.09 -18.64
N SER A 366 8.53 -0.19 -18.58
CA SER A 366 8.56 -1.01 -19.79
C SER A 366 7.13 -1.14 -20.33
N ALA A 367 6.95 -1.00 -21.65
CA ALA A 367 5.67 -1.27 -22.30
C ALA A 367 5.25 -2.75 -22.14
N ASP A 368 6.24 -3.65 -22.04
CA ASP A 368 6.06 -5.05 -21.69
C ASP A 368 6.32 -5.25 -20.18
N LYS A 369 5.28 -5.58 -19.43
CA LYS A 369 5.34 -5.80 -17.97
C LYS A 369 6.17 -7.04 -17.57
N GLN A 370 6.47 -7.93 -18.53
CA GLN A 370 7.35 -9.09 -18.32
C GLN A 370 8.80 -8.83 -18.76
N ALA A 371 9.11 -7.63 -19.26
CA ALA A 371 10.46 -7.31 -19.70
C ALA A 371 11.45 -7.49 -18.54
N PRO A 372 12.58 -8.18 -18.76
CA PRO A 372 13.57 -8.46 -17.71
C PRO A 372 14.36 -7.21 -17.29
N HIS A 373 13.99 -6.04 -17.80
CA HIS A 373 14.68 -4.78 -17.57
C HIS A 373 13.70 -3.60 -17.56
N CYS A 374 14.01 -2.57 -16.77
CA CYS A 374 13.38 -1.25 -16.88
C CYS A 374 14.38 -0.26 -17.48
N HIS A 375 13.86 0.85 -18.03
CA HIS A 375 14.70 1.89 -18.63
C HIS A 375 14.81 3.10 -17.71
N LEU A 376 15.99 3.69 -17.70
CA LEU A 376 16.27 5.00 -17.13
C LEU A 376 16.72 5.90 -18.28
N VAL A 377 16.11 7.07 -18.41
CA VAL A 377 16.50 8.08 -19.40
C VAL A 377 17.15 9.25 -18.70
N SER A 378 18.26 9.73 -19.27
CA SER A 378 19.04 10.84 -18.73
C SER A 378 19.32 11.90 -19.80
N GLY A 379 19.18 13.16 -19.42
CA GLY A 379 19.48 14.34 -20.24
C GLY A 379 20.64 15.12 -19.65
N GLY A 380 21.62 15.44 -20.49
CA GLY A 380 22.83 16.15 -20.07
C GLY A 380 23.05 17.47 -20.78
N ALA A 381 23.77 18.37 -20.11
CA ALA A 381 24.23 19.62 -20.72
C ALA A 381 25.29 19.38 -21.82
N ASP A 382 25.80 18.16 -21.96
CA ASP A 382 26.59 17.70 -23.11
C ASP A 382 25.74 17.41 -24.37
N LYS A 383 24.45 17.76 -24.34
CA LYS A 383 23.47 17.59 -25.43
C LYS A 383 23.11 16.14 -25.71
N ASN A 384 23.48 15.20 -24.84
CA ASN A 384 23.10 13.81 -24.99
C ASN A 384 21.78 13.54 -24.26
N LEU A 385 20.89 12.79 -24.93
CA LEU A 385 19.77 12.08 -24.33
C LEU A 385 20.08 10.59 -24.42
N LEU A 386 20.26 9.93 -23.28
CA LEU A 386 20.72 8.55 -23.19
C LEU A 386 19.67 7.66 -22.54
N ARG A 387 19.63 6.39 -22.99
CA ARG A 387 18.85 5.31 -22.38
C ARG A 387 19.79 4.35 -21.65
N HIS A 388 19.43 3.99 -20.43
CA HIS A 388 20.14 3.02 -19.60
C HIS A 388 19.19 1.89 -19.25
N ASP A 389 19.65 0.65 -19.36
CA ASP A 389 18.86 -0.54 -19.05
C ASP A 389 19.25 -1.06 -17.66
N ILE A 390 18.25 -1.34 -16.83
CA ILE A 390 18.41 -1.84 -15.46
C ILE A 390 17.70 -3.18 -15.38
N GLN A 391 18.44 -4.26 -15.16
CA GLN A 391 17.87 -5.61 -15.09
C GLN A 391 17.05 -5.79 -13.81
N LEU A 392 15.86 -6.38 -13.87
CA LEU A 392 15.01 -6.53 -12.69
C LEU A 392 15.49 -7.67 -11.74
N GLU A 393 16.25 -8.64 -12.26
CA GLU A 393 16.78 -9.77 -11.48
C GLU A 393 18.32 -9.81 -11.44
N GLY A 394 18.87 -10.32 -10.33
CA GLY A 394 20.31 -10.65 -10.22
C GLY A 394 21.30 -9.46 -10.24
N GLY A 395 20.80 -8.22 -10.17
CA GLY A 395 21.60 -7.02 -10.42
C GLY A 395 22.33 -6.42 -9.21
N ILE A 396 22.30 -7.01 -8.02
CA ILE A 396 23.04 -6.47 -6.85
C ILE A 396 24.55 -6.47 -7.15
N ALA A 397 25.19 -5.30 -7.06
CA ALA A 397 26.61 -5.15 -7.29
C ALA A 397 27.40 -5.63 -6.07
N LYS A 398 27.97 -6.84 -6.14
CA LYS A 398 28.79 -7.41 -5.06
C LYS A 398 30.13 -6.66 -4.96
N SER A 399 30.48 -6.19 -3.76
CA SER A 399 31.78 -5.55 -3.51
C SER A 399 32.91 -6.60 -3.47
N GLY A 400 34.09 -6.27 -4.01
CA GLY A 400 35.25 -7.17 -3.99
C GLY A 400 35.69 -7.61 -2.58
N LYS A 401 35.41 -6.80 -1.55
CA LYS A 401 35.63 -7.17 -0.14
C LYS A 401 34.60 -8.17 0.40
N GLU A 402 33.34 -8.06 -0.01
CA GLU A 402 32.30 -9.04 0.37
C GLU A 402 32.55 -10.41 -0.24
N MET A 403 33.15 -10.48 -1.43
CA MET A 403 33.45 -11.76 -2.06
C MET A 403 34.48 -12.58 -1.25
N VAL A 404 35.44 -11.92 -0.62
CA VAL A 404 36.44 -12.56 0.26
C VAL A 404 35.84 -12.92 1.62
N VAL A 405 35.08 -12.02 2.23
CA VAL A 405 34.44 -12.26 3.54
C VAL A 405 33.37 -13.35 3.45
N ASN A 406 32.59 -13.38 2.36
CA ASN A 406 31.61 -14.43 2.10
C ASN A 406 32.27 -15.76 1.74
N GLY A 407 33.45 -15.75 1.10
CA GLY A 407 34.25 -16.97 0.92
C GLY A 407 34.68 -17.59 2.26
N VAL A 408 35.11 -16.75 3.21
CA VAL A 408 35.49 -17.20 4.56
C VAL A 408 34.26 -17.64 5.37
N LYS A 409 33.15 -16.87 5.33
CA LYS A 409 31.88 -17.25 5.99
C LYS A 409 31.29 -18.55 5.42
N SER A 410 31.38 -18.76 4.10
CA SER A 410 30.92 -19.99 3.45
C SER A 410 31.76 -21.20 3.87
N ALA A 411 33.07 -21.04 4.03
CA ALA A 411 33.95 -22.10 4.52
C ALA A 411 33.67 -22.45 6.00
N VAL A 412 33.47 -21.44 6.85
CA VAL A 412 33.13 -21.65 8.27
C VAL A 412 31.73 -22.25 8.41
N GLY A 413 30.74 -21.75 7.66
CA GLY A 413 29.37 -22.27 7.64
C GLY A 413 29.28 -23.72 7.17
N ALA A 414 30.04 -24.10 6.13
CA ALA A 414 30.12 -25.48 5.67
C ALA A 414 30.76 -26.41 6.72
N THR A 415 31.77 -25.92 7.44
CA THR A 415 32.46 -26.69 8.50
C THR A 415 31.55 -26.90 9.72
N VAL A 416 30.80 -25.87 10.13
CA VAL A 416 29.84 -25.96 11.24
C VAL A 416 28.62 -26.81 10.87
N GLY A 417 28.12 -26.71 9.63
CA GLY A 417 27.03 -27.54 9.12
C GLY A 417 27.39 -29.02 9.04
N LEU A 418 28.63 -29.35 8.65
CA LEU A 418 29.16 -30.72 8.69
C LEU A 418 29.27 -31.25 10.12
N GLY A 419 29.74 -30.42 11.07
CA GLY A 419 29.82 -30.80 12.48
C GLY A 419 28.46 -31.09 13.12
N LEU A 420 27.46 -30.24 12.87
CA LEU A 420 26.10 -30.40 13.38
C LEU A 420 25.40 -31.63 12.78
N SER A 421 25.57 -31.87 11.48
CA SER A 421 24.96 -33.03 10.81
C SER A 421 25.58 -34.35 11.30
N LEU A 422 26.90 -34.38 11.50
CA LEU A 422 27.59 -35.55 12.06
C LEU A 422 27.16 -35.80 13.52
N TRP A 423 26.98 -34.74 14.31
CA TRP A 423 26.52 -34.84 15.70
C TRP A 423 25.07 -35.33 15.80
N MET A 424 24.16 -34.84 14.94
CA MET A 424 22.78 -35.30 14.89
C MET A 424 22.69 -36.78 14.47
N ALA A 425 23.43 -37.18 13.44
CA ALA A 425 23.45 -38.58 12.98
C ALA A 425 24.04 -39.54 14.02
N THR A 426 25.11 -39.13 14.72
CA THR A 426 25.71 -39.94 15.79
C THR A 426 24.83 -40.02 17.04
N THR A 427 24.12 -38.96 17.39
CA THR A 427 23.17 -38.94 18.51
C THR A 427 21.96 -39.81 18.20
N LEU A 428 21.42 -39.75 16.98
CA LEU A 428 20.30 -40.60 16.55
C LEU A 428 20.70 -42.07 16.53
N LEU A 429 21.89 -42.40 16.02
CA LEU A 429 22.45 -43.75 16.05
C LEU A 429 22.64 -44.25 17.49
N PHE A 430 23.12 -43.40 18.39
CA PHE A 430 23.30 -43.73 19.80
C PHE A 430 21.97 -43.97 20.52
N ILE A 431 20.94 -43.17 20.27
CA ILE A 431 19.60 -43.35 20.82
C ILE A 431 18.97 -44.63 20.29
N ILE A 432 19.10 -44.92 18.99
CA ILE A 432 18.61 -46.17 18.40
C ILE A 432 19.31 -47.38 19.03
N LEU A 433 20.64 -47.33 19.21
CA LEU A 433 21.40 -48.39 19.87
C LEU A 433 21.03 -48.57 21.35
N LEU A 434 20.75 -47.48 22.07
CA LEU A 434 20.25 -47.52 23.46
C LEU A 434 18.86 -48.14 23.56
N PHE A 435 17.97 -47.85 22.62
CA PHE A 435 16.62 -48.43 22.57
C PHE A 435 16.64 -49.91 22.21
N ILE A 436 17.54 -50.33 21.31
CA ILE A 436 17.77 -51.74 20.99
C ILE A 436 18.29 -52.46 22.25
N HIS A 437 19.25 -51.88 22.96
CA HIS A 437 19.81 -52.45 24.19
C HIS A 437 18.79 -52.59 25.33
N ALA A 438 17.98 -51.55 25.57
CA ALA A 438 16.98 -51.53 26.64
C ALA A 438 15.85 -52.56 26.43
N LYS A 439 15.67 -53.07 25.21
CA LYS A 439 14.54 -53.93 24.84
C LYS A 439 14.90 -55.42 24.73
N THR A 440 16.15 -55.78 24.43
CA THR A 440 16.58 -57.18 24.24
C THR A 440 17.63 -57.67 25.23
N ALA A 441 18.03 -56.84 26.20
CA ALA A 441 19.12 -57.12 27.15
C ALA A 441 20.44 -57.55 26.47
N LEU A 442 20.69 -57.09 25.24
CA LEU A 442 21.77 -57.59 24.38
C LEU A 442 23.20 -57.13 24.76
N LEU A 443 23.37 -56.29 25.79
CA LEU A 443 24.70 -55.84 26.24
C LEU A 443 24.86 -56.07 27.75
N LEU A 444 25.01 -57.33 28.14
CA LEU A 444 25.28 -57.67 29.53
C LEU A 444 26.70 -57.23 29.99
N ASP A 445 27.62 -56.98 29.05
CA ASP A 445 29.03 -56.65 29.35
C ASP A 445 29.50 -55.25 28.87
N GLY A 446 28.57 -54.33 28.58
CA GLY A 446 28.87 -52.91 28.32
C GLY A 446 28.98 -52.49 26.84
N PRO A 447 29.07 -51.16 26.57
CA PRO A 447 28.71 -50.57 25.28
C PRO A 447 29.69 -50.81 24.12
N LEU A 448 30.93 -51.24 24.39
CA LEU A 448 31.95 -51.47 23.36
C LEU A 448 31.98 -52.92 22.84
N ALA A 449 31.51 -53.89 23.62
CA ALA A 449 31.42 -55.31 23.20
C ALA A 449 30.23 -55.57 22.25
N GLY A 450 29.18 -54.75 22.33
CA GLY A 450 28.01 -54.84 21.45
C GLY A 450 28.26 -54.67 19.97
N PHE A 451 29.32 -53.95 19.60
CA PHE A 451 29.65 -53.72 18.20
C PHE A 451 30.10 -54.99 17.47
N SER A 452 30.78 -55.92 18.17
CA SER A 452 31.14 -57.22 17.59
C SER A 452 29.94 -58.15 17.44
N ASP A 453 28.96 -58.08 18.35
CA ASP A 453 27.73 -58.89 18.29
C ASP A 453 26.77 -58.38 17.21
N LEU A 454 26.72 -57.06 17.00
CA LEU A 454 25.96 -56.45 15.89
C LEU A 454 26.55 -56.83 14.53
N ALA A 455 27.88 -56.97 14.44
CA ALA A 455 28.58 -57.40 13.23
C ALA A 455 28.42 -58.91 12.93
N ALA A 456 27.95 -59.70 13.91
CA ALA A 456 27.73 -61.14 13.78
C ALA A 456 26.30 -61.50 13.30
N LEU A 457 25.38 -60.53 13.24
CA LEU A 457 24.03 -60.72 12.68
C LEU A 457 24.11 -60.99 11.17
N ARG A 458 23.76 -62.22 10.77
CA ARG A 458 23.53 -62.54 9.35
C ARG A 458 22.13 -62.07 8.95
N PHE A 459 22.07 -61.12 8.02
CA PHE A 459 20.84 -60.65 7.40
C PHE A 459 20.46 -61.60 6.25
N ASP A 460 19.64 -62.62 6.53
CA ASP A 460 19.15 -63.58 5.53
C ASP A 460 17.81 -63.15 4.87
N SER A 461 17.64 -61.85 4.62
CA SER A 461 16.53 -61.32 3.81
C SER A 461 17.08 -60.71 2.52
N THR A 462 16.51 -61.11 1.39
CA THR A 462 16.92 -60.67 0.04
C THR A 462 16.78 -59.16 -0.20
N ASP A 463 16.08 -58.43 0.68
CA ASP A 463 15.74 -57.03 0.49
C ASP A 463 16.53 -56.05 1.40
N ALA A 464 17.35 -56.57 2.31
CA ALA A 464 18.28 -55.79 3.12
C ALA A 464 19.31 -54.95 2.30
N PRO A 465 19.95 -55.48 1.24
CA PRO A 465 20.90 -54.69 0.45
C PRO A 465 20.23 -53.58 -0.38
N VAL A 466 18.99 -53.78 -0.84
CA VAL A 466 18.23 -52.76 -1.58
C VAL A 466 17.90 -51.58 -0.67
N THR A 467 17.52 -51.87 0.57
CA THR A 467 17.21 -50.86 1.58
C THR A 467 18.46 -50.05 1.98
N MET A 468 19.62 -50.70 2.12
CA MET A 468 20.89 -50.00 2.37
C MET A 468 21.33 -49.10 1.20
N VAL A 469 21.16 -49.55 -0.05
CA VAL A 469 21.51 -48.76 -1.23
C VAL A 469 20.58 -47.53 -1.36
N ALA A 470 19.29 -47.68 -1.09
CA ALA A 470 18.34 -46.57 -1.08
C ALA A 470 18.67 -45.52 0.01
N LEU A 471 19.08 -45.97 1.20
CA LEU A 471 19.51 -45.09 2.30
C LEU A 471 20.77 -44.29 1.95
N LEU A 472 21.76 -44.95 1.34
CA LEU A 472 23.00 -44.29 0.91
C LEU A 472 22.77 -43.31 -0.24
N ALA A 473 21.90 -43.65 -1.20
CA ALA A 473 21.53 -42.76 -2.31
C ALA A 473 20.77 -41.52 -1.80
N SER A 474 19.87 -41.71 -0.82
CA SER A 474 19.11 -40.63 -0.20
C SER A 474 20.01 -39.68 0.61
N ALA A 475 20.99 -40.23 1.34
CA ALA A 475 21.99 -39.44 2.06
C ALA A 475 22.90 -38.62 1.10
N ALA A 476 23.32 -39.21 -0.02
CA ALA A 476 24.13 -38.52 -1.02
C ALA A 476 23.36 -37.40 -1.75
N ALA A 477 22.09 -37.63 -2.09
CA ALA A 477 21.21 -36.62 -2.67
C ALA A 477 20.97 -35.45 -1.70
N THR A 478 20.81 -35.75 -0.41
CA THR A 478 20.63 -34.75 0.65
C THR A 478 21.88 -33.90 0.85
N TRP A 479 23.07 -34.51 0.81
CA TRP A 479 24.35 -33.79 0.86
C TRP A 479 24.50 -32.82 -0.33
N LEU A 480 24.15 -33.26 -1.54
CA LEU A 480 24.18 -32.41 -2.74
C LEU A 480 23.19 -31.24 -2.64
N ILE A 481 21.93 -31.49 -2.23
CA ILE A 481 20.89 -30.45 -2.14
C ILE A 481 21.21 -29.43 -1.03
N THR A 482 21.66 -29.89 0.13
CA THR A 482 22.00 -29.00 1.27
C THR A 482 23.25 -28.16 1.02
N SER A 483 24.21 -28.66 0.22
CA SER A 483 25.42 -27.91 -0.16
C SER A 483 25.15 -26.68 -1.06
N HIS A 484 23.95 -26.60 -1.65
CA HIS A 484 23.55 -25.53 -2.57
C HIS A 484 22.40 -24.64 -2.06
N CYS A 485 21.97 -24.83 -0.81
CA CYS A 485 20.82 -24.13 -0.22
C CYS A 485 21.23 -23.21 0.95
N SER A 486 20.40 -22.21 1.25
CA SER A 486 20.56 -21.38 2.45
C SER A 486 20.34 -22.21 3.74
N VAL A 487 20.84 -21.77 4.90
CA VAL A 487 20.73 -22.52 6.16
C VAL A 487 19.28 -22.82 6.54
N THR A 488 18.36 -21.88 6.32
CA THR A 488 16.92 -22.06 6.58
C THR A 488 16.27 -23.04 5.59
N SER A 489 16.68 -23.01 4.33
CA SER A 489 16.24 -23.98 3.31
C SER A 489 16.78 -25.39 3.58
N ALA A 490 18.00 -25.51 4.13
CA ALA A 490 18.57 -26.80 4.50
C ALA A 490 17.79 -27.46 5.66
N PHE A 491 17.25 -26.69 6.60
CA PHE A 491 16.35 -27.22 7.63
C PHE A 491 15.03 -27.73 7.04
N PHE A 492 14.43 -27.00 6.10
CA PHE A 492 13.20 -27.42 5.41
C PHE A 492 13.37 -28.75 4.67
N TRP A 493 14.43 -28.88 3.86
CA TRP A 493 14.68 -30.12 3.10
C TRP A 493 15.02 -31.31 4.00
N ASN A 494 15.75 -31.10 5.11
CA ASN A 494 15.97 -32.14 6.11
C ASN A 494 14.66 -32.56 6.81
N GLY A 495 13.78 -31.61 7.12
CA GLY A 495 12.45 -31.89 7.68
C GLY A 495 11.55 -32.69 6.72
N LEU A 496 11.52 -32.29 5.44
CA LEU A 496 10.77 -33.01 4.41
C LEU A 496 11.30 -34.44 4.20
N LEU A 497 12.61 -34.65 4.33
CA LEU A 497 13.20 -35.98 4.21
C LEU A 497 12.85 -36.88 5.42
N CYS A 498 12.83 -36.32 6.64
CA CYS A 498 12.34 -37.04 7.81
C CYS A 498 10.85 -37.41 7.66
N LEU A 499 10.04 -36.52 7.09
CA LEU A 499 8.64 -36.79 6.78
C LEU A 499 8.48 -37.93 5.77
N LEU A 500 9.21 -37.88 4.65
CA LEU A 500 9.16 -38.91 3.60
C LEU A 500 9.69 -40.26 4.11
N SER A 501 10.75 -40.26 4.92
CA SER A 501 11.28 -41.48 5.54
C SER A 501 10.30 -42.06 6.55
N GLY A 502 9.59 -41.21 7.32
CA GLY A 502 8.49 -41.61 8.19
C GLY A 502 7.32 -42.19 7.41
N ALA A 503 6.96 -41.62 6.26
CA ALA A 503 5.90 -42.11 5.40
C ALA A 503 6.24 -43.47 4.77
N VAL A 504 7.50 -43.69 4.36
CA VAL A 504 7.98 -45.00 3.87
C VAL A 504 7.97 -46.04 5.00
N ALA A 505 8.43 -45.69 6.20
CA ALA A 505 8.37 -46.58 7.36
C ALA A 505 6.91 -46.94 7.72
N PHE A 506 5.98 -45.98 7.62
CA PHE A 506 4.55 -46.21 7.81
C PHE A 506 3.96 -47.11 6.72
N PHE A 507 4.33 -46.91 5.45
CA PHE A 507 3.87 -47.74 4.33
C PHE A 507 4.33 -49.20 4.45
N VAL A 508 5.57 -49.42 4.92
CA VAL A 508 6.10 -50.75 5.23
C VAL A 508 5.36 -51.37 6.42
N ALA A 509 5.02 -50.58 7.44
CA ALA A 509 4.29 -51.06 8.62
C ALA A 509 2.82 -51.42 8.37
N VAL A 510 2.20 -50.91 7.30
CA VAL A 510 0.76 -51.08 7.00
C VAL A 510 0.49 -52.04 5.82
N SER A 511 1.53 -52.45 5.07
CA SER A 511 1.38 -53.41 3.98
C SER A 511 1.50 -54.84 4.50
N SER A 512 0.42 -55.63 4.38
CA SER A 512 0.35 -57.02 4.85
C SER A 512 1.40 -57.96 4.21
N ASP A 513 1.88 -57.64 3.00
CA ASP A 513 2.91 -58.42 2.30
C ASP A 513 4.34 -58.12 2.81
N LEU A 514 4.49 -57.13 3.70
CA LEU A 514 5.77 -56.68 4.29
C LEU A 514 5.79 -56.86 5.83
N GLU A 515 4.77 -57.50 6.41
CA GLU A 515 4.68 -57.77 7.85
C GLU A 515 5.84 -58.66 8.33
N PHE A 516 6.60 -58.17 9.31
CA PHE A 516 7.59 -58.98 10.01
C PHE A 516 6.88 -59.79 11.10
N SER A 517 6.72 -61.10 10.89
CA SER A 517 6.20 -61.99 11.93
C SER A 517 7.27 -62.22 13.01
N TRP A 518 7.12 -61.54 14.15
CA TRP A 518 7.94 -61.82 15.33
C TRP A 518 7.33 -63.02 16.06
N GLN A 519 8.11 -64.09 16.25
CA GLN A 519 7.72 -65.19 17.14
C GLN A 519 8.71 -65.23 18.28
N THR A 520 8.40 -64.49 19.35
CA THR A 520 9.22 -64.50 20.56
C THR A 520 8.77 -65.56 21.55
N GLY A 521 7.60 -66.17 21.33
CA GLY A 521 7.07 -67.29 22.11
C GLY A 521 6.18 -66.87 23.28
N ASP A 522 5.89 -65.58 23.44
CA ASP A 522 4.90 -65.04 24.40
C ASP A 522 3.85 -64.20 23.67
N ALA A 523 2.61 -64.71 23.63
CA ALA A 523 1.53 -64.16 22.84
C ALA A 523 1.10 -62.75 23.28
N ALA A 524 1.31 -62.38 24.55
CA ALA A 524 0.96 -61.03 25.03
C ALA A 524 2.01 -59.98 24.65
N VAL A 525 3.25 -60.41 24.41
CA VAL A 525 4.35 -59.53 23.99
C VAL A 525 4.30 -59.30 22.49
N ASP A 526 3.99 -60.36 21.72
CA ASP A 526 3.85 -60.28 20.27
C ASP A 526 2.62 -59.39 19.88
N GLU A 527 1.51 -59.41 20.64
CA GLU A 527 0.33 -58.55 20.39
C GLU A 527 0.56 -57.06 20.78
N LEU A 528 1.47 -56.79 21.73
CA LEU A 528 1.76 -55.42 22.18
C LEU A 528 2.75 -54.67 21.25
N LEU A 529 3.51 -55.42 20.44
CA LEU A 529 4.54 -54.91 19.53
C LEU A 529 3.95 -54.24 18.28
N ASP A 530 2.77 -54.66 17.83
CA ASP A 530 2.13 -54.14 16.61
C ASP A 530 1.52 -52.74 16.76
N TYR A 531 1.14 -52.31 17.97
CA TYR A 531 0.25 -51.14 18.13
C TYR A 531 0.91 -49.79 18.47
N LYS A 532 2.21 -49.73 18.80
CA LYS A 532 2.81 -48.52 19.42
C LYS A 532 3.81 -47.71 18.58
N ILE A 533 4.11 -48.11 17.35
CA ILE A 533 5.03 -47.34 16.48
C ILE A 533 4.28 -46.22 15.71
N ALA A 534 2.96 -46.33 15.52
CA ALA A 534 2.17 -45.36 14.77
C ALA A 534 1.87 -44.04 15.51
N ILE A 535 1.87 -44.03 16.85
CA ILE A 535 1.44 -42.87 17.65
C ILE A 535 2.54 -41.80 17.82
N LEU A 536 3.82 -42.18 17.70
CA LEU A 536 4.94 -41.27 17.98
C LEU A 536 5.34 -40.35 16.81
N LEU A 537 4.76 -40.50 15.61
CA LEU A 537 5.17 -39.76 14.41
C LEU A 537 4.29 -38.53 14.05
N VAL A 538 3.18 -38.30 14.77
CA VAL A 538 2.20 -37.24 14.40
C VAL A 538 2.51 -35.87 15.06
N GLU A 539 3.25 -35.82 16.16
CA GLU A 539 3.39 -34.60 16.97
C GLU A 539 4.42 -33.57 16.46
N ALA A 540 5.21 -33.87 15.42
CA ALA A 540 6.30 -33.01 14.97
C ALA A 540 6.01 -32.16 13.71
N ALA A 541 4.80 -32.25 13.12
CA ALA A 541 4.50 -31.66 11.80
C ALA A 541 3.70 -30.33 11.83
N LEU A 542 3.29 -29.82 12.99
CA LEU A 542 2.33 -28.71 13.08
C LEU A 542 2.92 -27.43 13.70
N THR A 543 4.00 -26.88 13.13
CA THR A 543 4.33 -25.45 13.31
C THR A 543 5.23 -24.99 12.17
N THR A 544 4.69 -24.25 11.20
CA THR A 544 5.30 -23.15 10.41
C THR A 544 4.75 -23.08 8.97
N SER A 545 3.69 -22.29 8.78
CA SER A 545 3.42 -21.65 7.49
C SER A 545 2.65 -20.35 7.72
N SER A 546 3.33 -19.19 7.61
CA SER A 546 2.69 -17.89 7.47
C SER A 546 3.11 -17.29 6.12
N SER A 547 2.19 -17.33 5.16
CA SER A 547 2.25 -16.52 3.93
C SER A 547 1.79 -15.09 4.27
N GLN A 548 2.48 -14.09 3.72
CA GLN A 548 2.03 -12.70 3.76
C GLN A 548 0.72 -12.57 2.97
N ASN A 549 -0.40 -12.42 3.68
CA ASN A 549 -1.67 -11.99 3.09
C ASN A 549 -1.76 -10.46 3.25
N ASP A 550 -2.07 -9.77 2.17
CA ASP A 550 -2.39 -8.34 2.19
C ASP A 550 -3.85 -8.23 2.71
N ASP A 551 -4.01 -7.78 3.95
CA ASP A 551 -5.31 -7.64 4.61
C ASP A 551 -6.12 -6.51 3.97
N GLY A 552 -7.12 -6.83 3.13
CA GLY A 552 -8.00 -5.86 2.46
C GLY A 552 -9.27 -5.49 3.25
N GLY A 553 -10.01 -4.50 2.74
CA GLY A 553 -11.25 -3.94 3.30
C GLY A 553 -11.15 -2.43 3.56
N PHE A 554 -12.29 -1.71 3.49
CA PHE A 554 -12.32 -0.24 3.62
C PHE A 554 -12.24 0.20 5.08
N ALA A 555 -11.21 0.97 5.43
CA ALA A 555 -10.97 1.47 6.78
C ALA A 555 -11.91 2.65 7.10
N THR A 556 -12.95 2.39 7.89
CA THR A 556 -13.97 3.38 8.26
C THR A 556 -13.68 4.07 9.61
N GLY A 557 -12.82 3.46 10.41
CA GLY A 557 -12.41 3.97 11.72
C GLY A 557 -11.25 3.18 12.30
N ALA A 558 -10.93 3.41 13.58
CA ALA A 558 -9.92 2.62 14.29
C ALA A 558 -10.21 2.55 15.79
N TYR A 559 -9.54 1.62 16.48
CA TYR A 559 -9.45 1.60 17.94
C TYR A 559 -8.13 2.19 18.42
N ILE A 560 -8.19 3.00 19.47
CA ILE A 560 -7.03 3.46 20.24
C ILE A 560 -7.09 2.79 21.61
N SER A 561 -6.02 2.08 21.97
CA SER A 561 -5.87 1.54 23.31
C SER A 561 -5.66 2.66 24.33
N LEU A 562 -6.48 2.64 25.37
CA LEU A 562 -6.42 3.57 26.48
C LEU A 562 -5.67 2.95 27.66
N ASN A 563 -4.89 3.77 28.36
CA ASN A 563 -4.32 3.34 29.63
C ASN A 563 -5.40 3.35 30.71
N SER A 564 -5.95 2.18 31.01
CA SER A 564 -7.08 1.98 31.95
C SER A 564 -6.82 2.54 33.35
N SER A 565 -5.57 2.65 33.79
CA SER A 565 -5.23 3.25 35.10
C SER A 565 -5.64 4.72 35.21
N ARG A 566 -5.80 5.44 34.09
CA ARG A 566 -6.25 6.85 34.07
C ARG A 566 -7.75 7.02 34.31
N TYR A 567 -8.52 5.95 34.14
CA TYR A 567 -9.99 5.97 34.16
C TYR A 567 -10.50 5.08 35.29
N THR A 568 -10.17 5.45 36.53
CA THR A 568 -10.53 4.67 37.72
C THR A 568 -11.42 5.48 38.66
N ILE A 569 -12.42 4.81 39.23
CA ILE A 569 -13.30 5.41 40.24
C ILE A 569 -12.50 5.48 41.55
N THR A 570 -12.01 6.67 41.88
CA THR A 570 -11.17 6.88 43.08
C THR A 570 -11.98 7.22 44.32
N SER A 571 -13.12 7.89 44.14
CA SER A 571 -14.00 8.35 45.22
C SER A 571 -15.42 7.78 45.05
N PRO A 572 -15.77 6.66 45.71
CA PRO A 572 -17.02 5.93 45.46
C PRO A 572 -18.29 6.70 45.84
N CYS A 573 -18.17 7.79 46.59
CA CYS A 573 -19.29 8.65 47.01
C CYS A 573 -19.30 10.05 46.39
N GLU A 574 -18.42 10.31 45.42
CA GLU A 574 -18.36 11.59 44.72
C GLU A 574 -18.61 11.41 43.22
N LEU A 575 -19.26 12.40 42.62
CA LEU A 575 -19.43 12.46 41.17
C LEU A 575 -18.07 12.65 40.51
N GLN A 576 -17.74 11.79 39.55
CA GLN A 576 -16.50 11.84 38.80
C GLN A 576 -16.78 11.91 37.31
N GLU A 577 -15.93 12.63 36.57
CA GLU A 577 -16.10 12.85 35.15
C GLU A 577 -14.76 12.76 34.41
N TRP A 578 -14.75 12.08 33.27
CA TRP A 578 -13.61 11.95 32.37
C TRP A 578 -14.00 12.39 30.97
N ASN A 579 -13.12 13.17 30.35
CA ASN A 579 -13.28 13.66 28.99
C ASN A 579 -12.34 12.90 28.07
N ILE A 580 -12.88 12.31 27.02
CA ILE A 580 -12.12 11.57 26.00
C ILE A 580 -12.34 12.30 24.68
N THR A 581 -11.25 12.70 24.03
CA THR A 581 -11.27 13.53 22.83
C THR A 581 -10.34 12.90 21.80
N GLU A 582 -10.83 12.82 20.56
CA GLU A 582 -10.07 12.37 19.40
C GLU A 582 -10.35 13.35 18.27
N HIS A 583 -9.39 14.23 17.97
CA HIS A 583 -9.63 15.44 17.16
C HIS A 583 -10.06 15.13 15.73
N SER A 584 -9.70 13.95 15.22
CA SER A 584 -10.00 13.47 13.87
C SER A 584 -11.29 12.64 13.77
N ALA A 585 -12.05 12.53 14.86
CA ALA A 585 -13.24 11.69 14.91
C ALA A 585 -14.54 12.43 14.53
N SER A 586 -15.34 11.85 13.65
CA SER A 586 -16.74 12.23 13.42
C SER A 586 -17.68 11.62 14.46
N SER A 587 -17.33 10.46 14.99
CA SER A 587 -18.05 9.74 16.04
C SER A 587 -17.09 8.97 16.96
N LEU A 588 -17.44 8.82 18.23
CA LEU A 588 -16.65 8.07 19.23
C LEU A 588 -17.51 7.06 19.99
N TRP A 589 -16.94 5.91 20.31
CA TRP A 589 -17.51 4.94 21.24
C TRP A 589 -16.43 4.35 22.13
N LEU A 590 -16.83 3.85 23.30
CA LEU A 590 -15.91 3.37 24.32
C LEU A 590 -16.03 1.87 24.49
N HIS A 591 -14.88 1.23 24.69
CA HIS A 591 -14.79 -0.17 25.04
C HIS A 591 -14.37 -0.30 26.51
N PHE A 592 -15.16 -1.06 27.26
CA PHE A 592 -14.90 -1.40 28.65
C PHE A 592 -14.72 -2.91 28.76
N SER A 593 -13.58 -3.36 29.28
CA SER A 593 -13.38 -4.79 29.58
C SER A 593 -14.12 -5.27 30.81
N SER A 594 -14.50 -4.36 31.72
CA SER A 594 -15.33 -4.68 32.89
C SER A 594 -15.98 -3.44 33.49
N ILE A 595 -17.20 -3.60 33.99
CA ILE A 595 -17.94 -2.57 34.74
C ILE A 595 -18.58 -3.24 35.96
N ASP A 596 -18.18 -2.85 37.17
CA ASP A 596 -18.75 -3.35 38.42
C ASP A 596 -19.17 -2.16 39.28
N LEU A 597 -20.45 -1.81 39.28
CA LEU A 597 -20.99 -0.67 40.01
C LEU A 597 -21.73 -1.13 41.28
N ALA A 598 -21.55 -0.36 42.36
CA ALA A 598 -22.29 -0.55 43.60
C ALA A 598 -23.80 -0.25 43.39
N SER A 599 -24.64 -0.89 44.20
CA SER A 599 -26.11 -0.73 44.10
C SER A 599 -26.53 0.74 44.16
N GLY A 600 -27.23 1.20 43.11
CA GLY A 600 -27.71 2.58 42.98
C GLY A 600 -26.71 3.57 42.38
N ALA A 601 -25.48 3.15 42.05
CA ALA A 601 -24.53 3.93 41.28
C ALA A 601 -24.80 3.78 39.77
N GLN A 602 -24.40 4.77 38.98
CA GLN A 602 -24.56 4.77 37.52
C GLN A 602 -23.28 5.24 36.84
N LEU A 603 -22.97 4.64 35.70
CA LEU A 603 -21.95 5.14 34.78
C LEU A 603 -22.66 5.61 33.52
N ILE A 604 -22.44 6.87 33.12
CA ILE A 604 -23.13 7.51 32.01
C ILE A 604 -22.10 7.96 30.99
N VAL A 605 -22.25 7.54 29.74
CA VAL A 605 -21.44 8.03 28.62
C VAL A 605 -22.31 8.92 27.74
N SER A 606 -21.92 10.17 27.52
CA SER A 606 -22.73 11.13 26.76
C SER A 606 -21.88 12.05 25.88
N ALA A 607 -22.53 12.76 24.96
CA ALA A 607 -21.94 13.93 24.33
C ALA A 607 -21.68 15.04 25.37
N VAL A 608 -20.84 16.02 25.01
CA VAL A 608 -20.45 17.14 25.89
C VAL A 608 -21.63 17.97 26.37
N ASN A 609 -22.66 18.13 25.52
CA ASN A 609 -23.90 18.84 25.83
C ASN A 609 -24.91 17.96 26.63
N GLY A 610 -24.58 16.71 26.94
CA GLY A 610 -25.45 15.75 27.62
C GLY A 610 -26.44 15.00 26.73
N SER A 611 -26.46 15.23 25.40
CA SER A 611 -27.29 14.46 24.47
C SER A 611 -26.73 13.04 24.25
N ASN A 612 -27.58 12.15 23.71
CA ASN A 612 -27.22 10.75 23.41
C ASN A 612 -26.60 10.01 24.61
N ALA A 613 -27.07 10.32 25.81
CA ALA A 613 -26.56 9.73 27.05
C ALA A 613 -26.94 8.25 27.14
N GLN A 614 -25.94 7.41 27.37
CA GLN A 614 -26.04 5.97 27.54
C GLN A 614 -25.70 5.63 28.99
N THR A 615 -26.66 5.07 29.71
CA THR A 615 -26.42 4.58 31.08
C THR A 615 -25.95 3.15 31.02
N LEU A 616 -24.78 2.88 31.58
CA LEU A 616 -24.13 1.58 31.59
C LEU A 616 -24.42 0.89 32.93
N GLU A 617 -24.78 -0.39 32.86
CA GLU A 617 -25.04 -1.23 34.03
C GLU A 617 -23.83 -2.12 34.36
N SER A 618 -23.79 -2.64 35.59
CA SER A 618 -22.76 -3.59 36.02
C SER A 618 -22.83 -4.87 35.20
N GLN A 619 -21.71 -5.25 34.59
CA GLN A 619 -21.59 -6.48 33.83
C GLN A 619 -20.15 -7.00 33.85
N ALA A 620 -20.03 -8.33 33.96
CA ALA A 620 -18.74 -9.02 34.02
C ALA A 620 -18.10 -9.26 32.64
N SER A 621 -18.82 -9.01 31.55
CA SER A 621 -18.38 -9.14 30.17
C SER A 621 -17.95 -7.80 29.57
N GLU A 622 -17.15 -7.86 28.50
CA GLU A 622 -16.78 -6.69 27.72
C GLU A 622 -18.03 -5.96 27.19
N LEU A 623 -17.99 -4.63 27.24
CA LEU A 623 -19.05 -3.76 26.74
C LEU A 623 -18.47 -2.73 25.80
N THR A 624 -19.08 -2.58 24.62
CA THR A 624 -18.85 -1.43 23.74
C THR A 624 -20.09 -0.54 23.76
N THR A 625 -19.90 0.77 23.94
CA THR A 625 -21.02 1.73 23.87
C THR A 625 -21.48 1.93 22.42
N ASN A 626 -22.69 2.45 22.22
CA ASN A 626 -23.07 2.96 20.91
C ASN A 626 -22.23 4.20 20.56
N PRO A 627 -21.98 4.45 19.28
CA PRO A 627 -21.31 5.67 18.84
C PRO A 627 -22.05 6.95 19.24
N ILE A 628 -21.28 7.95 19.64
CA ILE A 628 -21.73 9.29 19.96
C ILE A 628 -21.08 10.23 18.95
N SER A 629 -21.91 10.94 18.18
CA SER A 629 -21.44 11.90 17.19
C SER A 629 -20.63 13.03 17.85
N GLY A 630 -19.54 13.41 17.19
CA GLY A 630 -18.59 14.42 17.62
C GLY A 630 -17.25 13.81 18.05
N ASN A 631 -16.26 14.70 18.16
CA ASN A 631 -14.87 14.37 18.46
C ASN A 631 -14.57 14.26 19.97
N LYS A 632 -15.61 14.32 20.82
CA LYS A 632 -15.47 14.29 22.28
C LYS A 632 -16.65 13.62 22.98
N VAL A 633 -16.33 12.69 23.88
CA VAL A 633 -17.30 12.02 24.76
C VAL A 633 -16.95 12.20 26.23
N VAL A 634 -17.99 12.21 27.05
CA VAL A 634 -17.90 12.41 28.49
C VAL A 634 -18.35 11.15 29.19
N VAL A 635 -17.50 10.60 30.05
CA VAL A 635 -17.82 9.49 30.95
C VAL A 635 -18.07 10.07 32.33
N ARG A 636 -19.23 9.82 32.92
CA ARG A 636 -19.63 10.34 34.23
C ARG A 636 -20.05 9.22 35.16
N PHE A 637 -19.37 9.10 36.29
CA PHE A 637 -19.79 8.24 37.39
C PHE A 637 -20.67 9.02 38.36
N VAL A 638 -21.87 8.50 38.62
CA VAL A 638 -22.85 9.06 39.56
C VAL A 638 -23.00 8.09 40.74
N PRO A 639 -22.64 8.50 41.97
CA PRO A 639 -22.72 7.64 43.16
C PRO A 639 -24.18 7.44 43.64
N PRO A 640 -24.44 6.44 44.51
CA PRO A 640 -25.77 6.20 45.06
C PRO A 640 -26.26 7.37 45.94
N THR A 641 -27.49 7.83 45.70
CA THR A 641 -28.09 8.99 46.41
C THR A 641 -28.45 8.71 47.88
N LYS A 642 -28.53 7.45 48.31
CA LYS A 642 -28.75 7.05 49.71
C LYS A 642 -27.87 5.86 50.08
N GLY A 643 -27.21 5.93 51.23
CA GLY A 643 -26.45 4.80 51.78
C GLY A 643 -25.06 4.60 51.17
N CYS A 644 -24.47 5.61 50.51
CA CYS A 644 -23.10 5.51 50.04
C CYS A 644 -22.14 5.32 51.23
N THR A 645 -21.49 4.17 51.29
CA THR A 645 -20.46 3.87 52.29
C THR A 645 -19.09 3.91 51.60
N PRO A 646 -18.03 4.41 52.24
CA PRO A 646 -16.68 4.38 51.67
C PRO A 646 -16.15 2.97 51.34
N SER A 647 -16.85 1.93 51.82
CA SER A 647 -16.56 0.53 51.54
C SER A 647 -17.30 -0.02 50.30
N ALA A 648 -18.21 0.75 49.70
CA ALA A 648 -18.86 0.38 48.45
C ALA A 648 -17.84 0.48 47.31
N VAL A 649 -17.50 -0.66 46.71
CA VAL A 649 -16.53 -0.73 45.62
C VAL A 649 -17.29 -0.60 44.31
N SER A 650 -17.01 0.45 43.54
CA SER A 650 -17.38 0.52 42.12
C SER A 650 -16.09 0.59 41.32
N THR A 651 -15.94 -0.25 40.31
CA THR A 651 -14.77 -0.28 39.43
C THR A 651 -15.22 -0.27 37.97
N MET A 652 -14.36 0.29 37.13
CA MET A 652 -14.51 0.24 35.68
C MET A 652 -13.12 0.09 35.05
N THR A 653 -13.05 -0.64 33.95
CA THR A 653 -11.84 -0.78 33.15
C THR A 653 -12.13 -0.30 31.74
N LEU A 654 -11.87 0.99 31.49
CA LEU A 654 -11.94 1.59 30.15
C LEU A 654 -10.57 1.44 29.48
N ASP A 655 -10.50 0.62 28.44
CA ASP A 655 -9.24 0.19 27.83
C ASP A 655 -9.13 0.47 26.34
N ALA A 656 -10.20 0.87 25.66
CA ALA A 656 -10.10 1.42 24.31
C ALA A 656 -11.19 2.45 24.00
N VAL A 657 -10.89 3.32 23.04
CA VAL A 657 -11.84 4.19 22.35
C VAL A 657 -11.83 3.83 20.87
N GLY A 658 -13.00 3.51 20.33
CA GLY A 658 -13.20 3.40 18.89
C GLY A 658 -13.66 4.74 18.34
N TYR A 659 -13.19 5.08 17.15
CA TYR A 659 -13.57 6.31 16.47
C TYR A 659 -13.78 6.08 14.98
N GLU A 660 -14.71 6.84 14.41
CA GLU A 660 -14.96 6.93 12.97
C GLU A 660 -14.17 8.09 12.39
N TYR A 661 -13.55 7.90 11.22
CA TYR A 661 -12.80 8.98 10.56
C TYR A 661 -13.75 10.11 10.15
N SER A 662 -13.34 11.36 10.35
CA SER A 662 -14.10 12.52 9.87
C SER A 662 -14.14 12.59 8.34
N GLU A 663 -15.21 13.15 7.78
CA GLU A 663 -15.33 13.39 6.34
C GLU A 663 -14.13 14.20 5.81
N ASP A 664 -13.59 15.17 6.56
CA ASP A 664 -12.40 15.93 6.14
C ASP A 664 -11.11 15.07 6.04
N MET A 665 -11.00 13.97 6.81
CA MET A 665 -9.94 12.96 6.63
C MET A 665 -10.28 11.95 5.53
N GLN A 666 -11.56 11.58 5.39
CA GLN A 666 -12.03 10.73 4.29
C GLN A 666 -11.90 11.44 2.93
N VAL A 667 -11.94 12.77 2.88
CA VAL A 667 -11.74 13.61 1.67
C VAL A 667 -10.24 13.75 1.30
N THR A 668 -9.32 13.30 2.16
CA THR A 668 -7.88 13.24 1.82
C THR A 668 -7.45 11.94 1.14
N ASN A 669 -8.36 10.96 1.05
CA ASN A 669 -8.23 9.78 0.20
C ASN A 669 -9.41 9.78 -0.79
N GLU A 670 -9.09 9.97 -2.08
CA GLU A 670 -9.97 9.65 -3.21
C GLU A 670 -11.13 10.63 -3.48
N GLU A 671 -10.95 11.45 -4.53
CA GLU A 671 -12.04 12.16 -5.19
C GLU A 671 -13.07 11.12 -5.66
N ARG A 672 -14.23 11.05 -4.99
CA ARG A 672 -15.51 10.46 -5.43
C ARG A 672 -15.40 9.31 -6.44
N GLU A 673 -15.54 8.07 -5.98
CA GLU A 673 -15.74 6.85 -6.80
C GLU A 673 -17.11 6.82 -7.53
N ILE A 674 -17.68 7.99 -7.77
CA ILE A 674 -18.89 8.18 -8.57
C ILE A 674 -18.43 8.35 -10.01
N CYS A 675 -18.82 7.42 -10.86
CA CYS A 675 -18.40 7.37 -12.25
C CYS A 675 -19.37 8.17 -13.11
N GLY A 676 -19.33 9.49 -12.95
CA GLY A 676 -20.29 10.40 -13.57
C GLY A 676 -20.38 11.73 -12.81
N ALA A 677 -21.34 12.57 -13.19
CA ALA A 677 -21.62 13.83 -12.52
C ALA A 677 -22.48 13.67 -11.25
N ALA A 678 -23.15 12.53 -11.04
CA ALA A 678 -23.99 12.28 -9.87
C ALA A 678 -23.96 10.81 -9.39
N ASP A 679 -24.15 10.62 -8.09
CA ASP A 679 -24.24 9.29 -7.47
C ASP A 679 -25.48 8.53 -7.96
N THR A 680 -25.28 7.38 -8.61
CA THR A 680 -26.37 6.51 -9.06
C THR A 680 -26.81 5.49 -8.00
N MET A 681 -26.10 5.36 -6.88
CA MET A 681 -26.48 4.52 -5.74
C MET A 681 -27.66 5.12 -4.99
N LYS A 682 -28.69 4.31 -4.72
CA LYS A 682 -29.85 4.74 -3.91
C LYS A 682 -30.08 3.80 -2.75
N ASN A 683 -30.53 4.32 -1.61
CA ASN A 683 -30.87 3.50 -0.46
C ASN A 683 -31.89 2.42 -0.85
N VAL A 684 -31.74 1.20 -0.30
CA VAL A 684 -32.61 0.06 -0.63
C VAL A 684 -34.10 0.39 -0.46
N VAL A 685 -34.44 1.22 0.54
CA VAL A 685 -35.82 1.65 0.83
C VAL A 685 -36.45 2.47 -0.30
N CYS A 686 -35.66 3.12 -1.16
CA CYS A 686 -36.15 3.83 -2.35
C CYS A 686 -36.90 2.91 -3.32
N PHE A 687 -36.65 1.60 -3.26
CA PHE A 687 -37.19 0.60 -4.18
C PHE A 687 -38.35 -0.22 -3.57
N GLU A 688 -38.66 -0.06 -2.28
CA GLU A 688 -39.66 -0.87 -1.57
C GLU A 688 -41.09 -0.67 -2.10
N SER A 689 -41.42 0.55 -2.51
CA SER A 689 -42.72 0.91 -3.08
C SER A 689 -42.73 0.94 -4.62
N GLY A 690 -41.68 0.41 -5.25
CA GLY A 690 -41.45 0.48 -6.69
C GLY A 690 -42.27 -0.50 -7.54
N SER A 691 -41.80 -0.74 -8.76
CA SER A 691 -42.30 -1.78 -9.67
C SER A 691 -42.14 -3.19 -9.06
N ASP A 692 -42.77 -4.21 -9.67
CA ASP A 692 -42.60 -5.59 -9.20
C ASP A 692 -41.15 -6.09 -9.35
N GLU A 693 -40.42 -5.56 -10.34
CA GLU A 693 -38.98 -5.79 -10.53
C GLU A 693 -38.18 -5.18 -9.38
N GLU A 694 -38.48 -3.92 -9.00
CA GLU A 694 -37.82 -3.24 -7.88
C GLU A 694 -38.09 -3.94 -6.53
N LYS A 695 -39.32 -4.42 -6.31
CA LYS A 695 -39.65 -5.23 -5.13
C LYS A 695 -38.88 -6.55 -5.10
N ALA A 696 -38.69 -7.18 -6.25
CA ALA A 696 -37.87 -8.40 -6.35
C ALA A 696 -36.40 -8.09 -6.02
N MET A 697 -35.86 -6.97 -6.50
CA MET A 697 -34.51 -6.51 -6.17
C MET A 697 -34.35 -6.31 -4.65
N VAL A 698 -35.30 -5.63 -4.00
CA VAL A 698 -35.30 -5.43 -2.54
C VAL A 698 -35.35 -6.77 -1.80
N ALA A 699 -36.23 -7.69 -2.23
CA ALA A 699 -36.35 -9.01 -1.61
C ALA A 699 -35.04 -9.79 -1.68
N LYS A 700 -34.28 -9.66 -2.78
CA LYS A 700 -32.96 -10.28 -2.95
C LYS A 700 -31.85 -9.57 -2.19
N ALA A 701 -31.90 -8.25 -2.11
CA ALA A 701 -30.94 -7.44 -1.36
C ALA A 701 -30.97 -7.70 0.16
N LYS A 702 -32.03 -8.30 0.71
CA LYS A 702 -32.07 -8.76 2.11
C LYS A 702 -30.98 -9.78 2.45
N ALA A 703 -30.57 -10.59 1.48
CA ALA A 703 -29.51 -11.57 1.67
C ALA A 703 -28.10 -10.95 1.72
N VAL A 704 -27.97 -9.64 1.44
CA VAL A 704 -26.71 -8.89 1.36
C VAL A 704 -26.54 -8.03 2.61
N PHE A 705 -25.36 -8.09 3.22
CA PHE A 705 -25.11 -7.51 4.54
C PHE A 705 -23.68 -6.97 4.66
N ARG A 706 -23.49 -6.10 5.66
CA ARG A 706 -22.20 -5.49 5.98
C ARG A 706 -21.36 -6.48 6.77
N THR A 707 -20.06 -6.48 6.54
CA THR A 707 -19.09 -7.15 7.39
C THR A 707 -18.15 -6.12 7.96
N GLN A 708 -17.76 -6.32 9.22
CA GLN A 708 -16.83 -5.44 9.93
C GLN A 708 -15.82 -6.31 10.66
N ARG A 709 -14.53 -5.97 10.58
CA ARG A 709 -13.49 -6.56 11.43
C ARG A 709 -12.46 -5.50 11.82
N THR A 710 -11.72 -5.77 12.89
CA THR A 710 -10.56 -4.95 13.27
C THR A 710 -9.29 -5.63 12.75
N ARG A 711 -8.47 -4.90 12.00
CA ARG A 711 -7.16 -5.33 11.50
C ARG A 711 -6.09 -5.24 12.60
N GLU A 712 -4.91 -5.82 12.34
CA GLU A 712 -3.77 -5.78 13.27
C GLU A 712 -3.26 -4.37 13.58
N ASP A 713 -3.47 -3.41 12.68
CA ASP A 713 -3.16 -1.98 12.86
C ASP A 713 -4.26 -1.22 13.63
N ASN A 714 -5.22 -1.95 14.19
CA ASN A 714 -6.43 -1.45 14.85
C ASN A 714 -7.42 -0.71 13.94
N ALA A 715 -7.21 -0.70 12.62
CA ALA A 715 -8.18 -0.16 11.68
C ALA A 715 -9.43 -1.04 11.65
N ILE A 716 -10.60 -0.39 11.66
CA ILE A 716 -11.90 -1.03 11.50
C ILE A 716 -12.18 -1.05 10.01
N VAL A 717 -12.16 -2.25 9.43
CA VAL A 717 -12.42 -2.44 8.01
C VAL A 717 -13.79 -3.02 7.74
N THR A 718 -14.41 -2.54 6.67
CA THR A 718 -15.72 -2.99 6.22
C THR A 718 -15.68 -3.55 4.80
N CYS A 719 -16.48 -4.59 4.56
CA CYS A 719 -16.72 -5.19 3.25
C CYS A 719 -18.20 -5.60 3.14
N THR A 720 -18.62 -5.98 1.94
CA THR A 720 -19.95 -6.57 1.69
C THR A 720 -19.86 -8.10 1.62
N ALA A 721 -20.90 -8.78 2.11
CA ALA A 721 -21.05 -10.23 1.97
C ALA A 721 -22.52 -10.61 1.79
N TRP A 722 -22.80 -11.85 1.41
CA TRP A 722 -24.18 -12.30 1.14
C TRP A 722 -24.41 -13.79 1.40
N LEU A 723 -25.66 -14.14 1.72
CA LEU A 723 -26.07 -15.54 1.97
C LEU A 723 -26.20 -16.31 0.67
N TRP A 724 -25.52 -17.45 0.59
CA TRP A 724 -25.46 -18.32 -0.59
C TRP A 724 -26.06 -19.69 -0.31
N GLY A 725 -27.11 -20.03 -1.07
CA GLY A 725 -27.87 -21.26 -0.87
C GLY A 725 -28.60 -21.31 0.49
N ASN A 726 -29.35 -22.39 0.70
CA ASN A 726 -30.23 -22.56 1.85
C ASN A 726 -29.54 -23.13 3.11
N GLN A 727 -28.23 -23.39 3.05
CA GLN A 727 -27.47 -24.02 4.12
C GLN A 727 -26.68 -23.01 4.99
N GLY A 728 -26.93 -21.71 4.80
CA GLY A 728 -26.28 -20.65 5.55
C GLY A 728 -24.81 -20.43 5.17
N HIS A 729 -24.43 -20.71 3.93
CA HIS A 729 -23.12 -20.30 3.44
C HIS A 729 -23.10 -18.80 3.17
N ILE A 730 -21.92 -18.20 3.32
CA ILE A 730 -21.67 -16.79 3.08
C ILE A 730 -20.60 -16.68 2.00
N ILE A 731 -20.80 -15.76 1.06
CA ILE A 731 -19.80 -15.39 0.06
C ILE A 731 -19.34 -13.95 0.28
N SER A 732 -18.03 -13.74 0.18
CA SER A 732 -17.36 -12.43 0.12
C SER A 732 -16.05 -12.57 -0.68
N ASN A 733 -15.18 -11.56 -0.69
CA ASN A 733 -13.87 -11.64 -1.34
C ASN A 733 -12.78 -12.25 -0.44
N ASN A 734 -11.73 -12.81 -1.07
CA ASN A 734 -10.55 -13.32 -0.37
C ASN A 734 -9.79 -12.20 0.34
N HIS A 735 -9.69 -11.03 -0.28
CA HIS A 735 -9.02 -9.90 0.35
C HIS A 735 -9.77 -9.37 1.58
N CYS A 736 -11.07 -9.66 1.74
CA CYS A 736 -11.83 -9.35 2.97
C CYS A 736 -11.67 -10.45 4.04
N PHE A 737 -11.65 -11.73 3.63
CA PHE A 737 -11.54 -12.89 4.52
C PHE A 737 -10.64 -13.97 3.91
N SER A 738 -9.46 -14.20 4.45
CA SER A 738 -8.53 -15.25 3.96
C SER A 738 -8.22 -16.34 4.99
N SER A 739 -8.76 -16.23 6.21
CA SER A 739 -8.52 -17.22 7.27
C SER A 739 -9.65 -17.27 8.31
N GLN A 740 -9.63 -18.29 9.18
CA GLN A 740 -10.58 -18.41 10.30
C GLN A 740 -10.38 -17.30 11.34
N GLU A 741 -9.15 -16.88 11.58
CA GLU A 741 -8.83 -15.82 12.54
C GLU A 741 -9.51 -14.49 12.15
N MET A 742 -9.53 -14.17 10.85
CA MET A 742 -10.25 -13.00 10.35
C MET A 742 -11.77 -13.12 10.55
N VAL A 743 -12.31 -14.32 10.37
CA VAL A 743 -13.74 -14.60 10.59
C VAL A 743 -14.07 -14.46 12.07
N ASP A 744 -13.25 -15.00 12.97
CA ASP A 744 -13.45 -14.92 14.40
C ASP A 744 -13.46 -13.47 14.90
N ALA A 745 -12.63 -12.61 14.31
CA ALA A 745 -12.56 -11.19 14.61
C ALA A 745 -13.69 -10.34 13.99
N ALA A 746 -14.57 -10.94 13.17
CA ALA A 746 -15.55 -10.20 12.41
C ALA A 746 -16.95 -10.18 13.03
N LYS A 747 -17.72 -9.16 12.64
CA LYS A 747 -19.16 -9.02 12.83
C LYS A 747 -19.84 -9.03 11.46
N PHE A 748 -20.93 -9.78 11.37
CA PHE A 748 -21.78 -9.88 10.18
C PHE A 748 -23.11 -9.19 10.49
N GLU A 749 -23.39 -8.08 9.82
CA GLU A 749 -24.43 -7.12 10.21
C GLU A 749 -25.50 -7.00 9.13
N PHE A 750 -26.65 -7.60 9.43
CA PHE A 750 -27.81 -7.67 8.55
C PHE A 750 -28.69 -6.44 8.72
N ASP A 751 -29.32 -6.04 7.60
CA ASP A 751 -30.19 -4.86 7.52
C ASP A 751 -29.56 -3.60 8.10
N VAL A 752 -28.29 -3.36 7.75
CA VAL A 752 -27.67 -2.04 7.88
C VAL A 752 -28.26 -1.14 6.81
N GLN A 753 -29.30 -0.39 7.14
CA GLN A 753 -30.07 0.42 6.17
C GLN A 753 -30.85 1.55 6.86
N THR A 754 -31.18 2.57 6.09
CA THR A 754 -31.96 3.74 6.52
C THR A 754 -33.47 3.50 6.46
N SER A 755 -34.24 4.36 7.12
CA SER A 755 -35.71 4.36 7.09
C SER A 755 -36.31 5.07 5.89
N GLY A 756 -35.63 6.09 5.36
CA GLY A 756 -36.07 6.94 4.26
C GLY A 756 -35.13 6.87 3.07
N CYS A 757 -35.67 7.16 1.89
CA CYS A 757 -34.92 7.07 0.64
C CYS A 757 -33.73 8.03 0.60
N ASP A 758 -33.92 9.26 1.08
CA ASP A 758 -32.89 10.32 1.10
C ASP A 758 -32.22 10.47 2.48
N ASP A 759 -32.53 9.58 3.42
CA ASP A 759 -31.85 9.56 4.72
C ASP A 759 -30.39 9.15 4.53
N ASP A 760 -29.49 9.75 5.29
CA ASP A 760 -28.07 9.40 5.27
C ASP A 760 -27.63 8.84 6.61
N CYS A 761 -26.65 7.93 6.59
CA CYS A 761 -26.01 7.43 7.79
C CYS A 761 -24.61 6.93 7.49
N THR A 762 -23.74 7.09 8.49
CA THR A 762 -22.34 6.66 8.46
C THR A 762 -22.19 5.26 9.06
N PHE A 763 -21.01 4.66 8.96
CA PHE A 763 -20.73 3.36 9.57
C PHE A 763 -21.14 3.30 11.05
N ALA A 764 -20.84 4.37 11.79
CA ALA A 764 -21.11 4.47 13.22
C ALA A 764 -22.58 4.75 13.55
N THR A 765 -23.34 5.37 12.64
CA THR A 765 -24.70 5.86 12.93
C THR A 765 -25.81 5.07 12.24
N CYS A 766 -25.46 4.22 11.26
CA CYS A 766 -26.46 3.43 10.56
C CYS A 766 -27.20 2.45 11.48
N PRO A 767 -28.55 2.38 11.39
CA PRO A 767 -29.31 1.36 12.09
C PRO A 767 -28.88 -0.04 11.67
N ILE A 768 -28.67 -0.93 12.65
CA ILE A 768 -28.32 -2.33 12.41
C ILE A 768 -29.51 -3.18 12.83
N GLY A 769 -30.03 -4.02 11.92
CA GLY A 769 -31.12 -4.92 12.23
C GLY A 769 -30.68 -6.10 13.11
N LYS A 770 -29.60 -6.79 12.73
CA LYS A 770 -29.06 -7.92 13.49
C LYS A 770 -27.56 -8.08 13.29
N THR A 771 -26.83 -8.35 14.37
CA THR A 771 -25.39 -8.64 14.34
C THR A 771 -25.15 -10.12 14.70
N LEU A 772 -24.37 -10.80 13.87
CA LEU A 772 -23.83 -12.13 14.12
C LEU A 772 -22.32 -12.00 14.36
N ALA A 773 -21.85 -12.35 15.55
CA ALA A 773 -20.42 -12.42 15.84
C ALA A 773 -19.80 -13.63 15.12
N GLY A 774 -18.66 -13.45 14.47
CA GLY A 774 -18.01 -14.54 13.72
C GLY A 774 -17.45 -15.63 14.63
N LYS A 775 -16.77 -15.25 15.72
CA LYS A 775 -16.24 -16.20 16.71
C LYS A 775 -17.34 -17.15 17.18
N ASP A 776 -17.03 -18.45 17.16
CA ASP A 776 -17.90 -19.57 17.56
C ASP A 776 -19.19 -19.78 16.75
N ASN A 777 -19.57 -18.85 15.84
CA ASN A 777 -20.81 -18.94 15.08
C ASN A 777 -20.62 -18.99 13.55
N VAL A 778 -19.44 -18.67 13.04
CA VAL A 778 -19.13 -18.70 11.60
C VAL A 778 -17.81 -19.43 11.37
N LYS A 779 -17.83 -20.40 10.45
CA LYS A 779 -16.67 -21.19 10.06
C LYS A 779 -16.16 -20.76 8.69
N PHE A 780 -14.86 -20.54 8.59
CA PHE A 780 -14.16 -20.40 7.33
C PHE A 780 -14.08 -21.77 6.63
N ILE A 781 -14.58 -21.84 5.39
CA ILE A 781 -14.57 -23.08 4.60
C ILE A 781 -13.38 -23.08 3.65
N LYS A 782 -13.27 -22.05 2.80
CA LYS A 782 -12.19 -21.90 1.82
C LYS A 782 -12.16 -20.50 1.23
N SER A 783 -10.99 -20.03 0.83
CA SER A 783 -10.84 -18.87 -0.06
C SER A 783 -9.95 -19.20 -1.26
N ASP A 784 -9.98 -18.33 -2.26
CA ASP A 784 -9.08 -18.35 -3.41
C ASP A 784 -8.68 -16.93 -3.77
N ALA A 785 -7.38 -16.63 -3.76
CA ALA A 785 -6.87 -15.30 -4.06
C ALA A 785 -6.91 -14.93 -5.56
N THR A 786 -6.96 -15.92 -6.45
CA THR A 786 -6.98 -15.71 -7.91
C THR A 786 -8.36 -15.25 -8.34
N LEU A 787 -9.38 -16.02 -7.95
CA LEU A 787 -10.78 -15.71 -8.22
C LEU A 787 -11.39 -14.74 -7.19
N ASP A 788 -10.64 -14.46 -6.13
CA ASP A 788 -10.96 -13.52 -5.05
C ASP A 788 -12.33 -13.77 -4.43
N TYR A 789 -12.59 -15.02 -4.06
CA TYR A 789 -13.78 -15.40 -3.30
C TYR A 789 -13.39 -16.05 -1.98
N SER A 790 -14.32 -15.97 -1.04
CA SER A 790 -14.29 -16.67 0.23
C SER A 790 -15.64 -17.27 0.52
N VAL A 791 -15.62 -18.53 0.98
CA VAL A 791 -16.77 -19.28 1.43
C VAL A 791 -16.67 -19.46 2.93
N LEU A 792 -17.67 -18.95 3.63
CA LEU A 792 -17.87 -19.14 5.06
C LEU A 792 -19.19 -19.88 5.29
N GLN A 793 -19.44 -20.33 6.50
CA GLN A 793 -20.69 -20.97 6.88
C GLN A 793 -21.11 -20.60 8.28
N ILE A 794 -22.37 -20.17 8.44
CA ILE A 794 -22.97 -20.01 9.75
C ILE A 794 -23.14 -21.40 10.37
N THR A 795 -22.52 -21.64 11.51
CA THR A 795 -22.56 -22.93 12.20
C THR A 795 -23.74 -23.04 13.16
N ASN A 796 -24.17 -21.92 13.73
CA ASN A 796 -25.25 -21.84 14.70
C ASN A 796 -26.46 -21.10 14.13
N ASP A 797 -27.64 -21.73 14.17
CA ASP A 797 -28.92 -21.11 13.76
C ASP A 797 -29.01 -20.68 12.28
N ALA A 798 -28.23 -21.31 11.39
CA ALA A 798 -28.19 -21.00 9.96
C ALA A 798 -29.58 -20.91 9.29
N ALA A 799 -30.49 -21.83 9.62
CA ALA A 799 -31.84 -21.88 9.06
C ALA A 799 -32.69 -20.63 9.39
N SER A 800 -32.47 -20.02 10.56
CA SER A 800 -33.14 -18.79 10.99
C SER A 800 -32.67 -17.58 10.17
N TYR A 801 -31.36 -17.46 9.91
CA TYR A 801 -30.83 -16.42 9.04
C TYR A 801 -31.32 -16.58 7.59
N VAL A 802 -31.26 -17.79 7.04
CA VAL A 802 -31.74 -18.08 5.68
C VAL A 802 -33.23 -17.82 5.53
N SER A 803 -34.05 -18.19 6.53
CA SER A 803 -35.50 -17.92 6.48
C SER A 803 -35.86 -16.45 6.65
N SER A 804 -35.08 -15.69 7.42
CA SER A 804 -35.32 -14.26 7.67
C SER A 804 -34.87 -13.37 6.51
N TYR A 805 -33.69 -13.66 5.95
CA TYR A 805 -33.01 -12.81 4.96
C TYR A 805 -33.02 -13.37 3.54
N GLY A 806 -33.42 -14.63 3.36
CA GLY A 806 -33.31 -15.34 2.09
C GLY A 806 -31.87 -15.69 1.74
N TYR A 807 -31.64 -16.01 0.48
CA TYR A 807 -30.32 -16.31 -0.08
C TYR A 807 -30.29 -16.02 -1.58
N LEU A 808 -29.08 -15.89 -2.12
CA LEU A 808 -28.83 -15.74 -3.55
C LEU A 808 -28.31 -17.03 -4.18
N GLN A 809 -28.50 -17.12 -5.49
CA GLN A 809 -28.04 -18.24 -6.30
C GLN A 809 -27.09 -17.73 -7.37
N VAL A 810 -25.93 -18.38 -7.52
CA VAL A 810 -24.96 -18.08 -8.58
C VAL A 810 -25.41 -18.74 -9.88
N ARG A 811 -25.40 -17.98 -10.97
CA ARG A 811 -25.70 -18.53 -12.29
C ARG A 811 -24.59 -19.47 -12.73
N ALA A 812 -24.94 -20.68 -13.18
CA ALA A 812 -23.96 -21.67 -13.62
C ALA A 812 -23.34 -21.32 -14.99
N SER A 813 -24.07 -20.62 -15.85
CA SER A 813 -23.60 -20.16 -17.16
C SER A 813 -22.89 -18.79 -17.06
N ALA A 814 -22.10 -18.49 -18.09
CA ALA A 814 -21.38 -17.24 -18.20
C ALA A 814 -22.35 -16.05 -18.41
N PRO A 815 -22.04 -14.87 -17.88
CA PRO A 815 -22.78 -13.64 -18.18
C PRO A 815 -22.73 -13.28 -19.67
N THR A 816 -23.69 -12.48 -20.13
CA THR A 816 -23.73 -11.99 -21.51
C THR A 816 -23.47 -10.49 -21.59
N GLN A 817 -22.79 -10.04 -22.65
CA GLN A 817 -22.57 -8.62 -22.87
C GLN A 817 -23.91 -7.91 -23.17
N GLY A 818 -24.13 -6.75 -22.55
CA GLY A 818 -25.39 -6.01 -22.60
C GLY A 818 -26.45 -6.50 -21.61
N GLU A 819 -26.16 -7.51 -20.80
CA GLU A 819 -27.09 -7.98 -19.77
C GLU A 819 -27.33 -6.90 -18.71
N GLN A 820 -28.60 -6.60 -18.43
CA GLN A 820 -28.98 -5.63 -17.40
C GLN A 820 -28.74 -6.18 -16.00
N ILE A 821 -28.13 -5.36 -15.14
CA ILE A 821 -27.69 -5.76 -13.80
C ILE A 821 -28.12 -4.74 -12.74
N TYR A 822 -28.11 -5.19 -11.48
CA TYR A 822 -28.15 -4.35 -10.30
C TYR A 822 -27.20 -4.87 -9.22
N ILE A 823 -26.74 -3.97 -8.37
CA ILE A 823 -25.71 -4.25 -7.35
C ILE A 823 -26.20 -3.76 -5.99
N PRO A 824 -26.71 -4.64 -5.12
CA PRO A 824 -26.88 -4.35 -3.70
C PRO A 824 -25.51 -4.36 -2.99
N GLN A 825 -25.19 -3.30 -2.25
CA GLN A 825 -23.87 -3.07 -1.69
C GLN A 825 -23.91 -2.26 -0.38
N GLN A 826 -22.80 -2.26 0.37
CA GLN A 826 -22.62 -1.52 1.63
C GLN A 826 -21.47 -0.50 1.49
N PRO A 827 -21.66 0.58 0.72
CA PRO A 827 -20.63 1.57 0.45
C PRO A 827 -20.18 2.26 1.74
N LYS A 828 -18.86 2.40 1.92
CA LYS A 828 -18.17 2.98 3.08
C LYS A 828 -18.52 2.36 4.44
N GLY A 829 -19.13 1.16 4.42
CA GLY A 829 -19.73 0.55 5.59
C GLY A 829 -21.00 1.26 6.08
N GLY A 830 -21.57 2.17 5.30
CA GLY A 830 -22.80 2.90 5.58
C GLY A 830 -24.07 2.11 5.28
N ALA A 831 -25.12 2.80 4.80
CA ALA A 831 -26.41 2.19 4.49
C ALA A 831 -26.36 1.26 3.27
N LYS A 832 -27.18 0.21 3.28
CA LYS A 832 -27.38 -0.65 2.11
C LYS A 832 -27.97 0.14 0.95
N LYS A 833 -27.18 0.29 -0.11
CA LYS A 833 -27.60 0.94 -1.37
C LYS A 833 -27.71 -0.08 -2.50
N ILE A 834 -28.52 0.25 -3.50
CA ILE A 834 -28.62 -0.49 -4.76
C ILE A 834 -28.32 0.45 -5.91
N THR A 835 -27.41 0.02 -6.79
CA THR A 835 -27.19 0.65 -8.09
C THR A 835 -27.85 -0.17 -9.18
N LYS A 836 -28.60 0.47 -10.08
CA LYS A 836 -29.26 -0.19 -11.23
C LYS A 836 -29.15 0.58 -12.55
N THR A 837 -28.52 1.75 -12.56
CA THR A 837 -28.37 2.62 -13.72
C THR A 837 -26.90 2.93 -13.96
N ASP A 838 -26.53 3.19 -15.22
CA ASP A 838 -25.15 3.57 -15.59
C ASP A 838 -24.98 5.07 -15.88
N ASP A 839 -26.04 5.86 -15.66
CA ASP A 839 -26.07 7.29 -15.90
C ASP A 839 -26.63 8.07 -14.69
N ASP A 840 -26.12 9.29 -14.54
CA ASP A 840 -26.48 10.26 -13.49
C ASP A 840 -27.97 10.63 -13.47
N ALA A 841 -28.65 10.51 -14.62
CA ALA A 841 -30.06 10.83 -14.77
C ALA A 841 -30.98 9.66 -14.36
N GLY A 842 -30.41 8.48 -14.10
CA GLY A 842 -31.14 7.25 -13.78
C GLY A 842 -32.04 6.77 -14.94
N SER A 843 -31.68 7.12 -16.17
CA SER A 843 -32.49 6.87 -17.38
C SER A 843 -32.02 5.67 -18.19
N VAL A 844 -30.79 5.21 -17.97
CA VAL A 844 -30.16 4.11 -18.68
C VAL A 844 -29.80 3.01 -17.69
N ALA A 845 -30.20 1.77 -18.01
CA ALA A 845 -29.96 0.62 -17.14
C ALA A 845 -28.46 0.25 -17.11
N ALA A 846 -27.96 -0.12 -15.93
CA ALA A 846 -26.63 -0.68 -15.79
C ALA A 846 -26.53 -2.01 -16.53
N THR A 847 -25.45 -2.20 -17.29
CA THR A 847 -25.22 -3.41 -18.09
C THR A 847 -23.80 -3.93 -18.00
N VAL A 848 -23.63 -5.24 -18.24
CA VAL A 848 -22.32 -5.85 -18.45
C VAL A 848 -21.73 -5.34 -19.77
N ARG A 849 -20.66 -4.56 -19.69
CA ARG A 849 -20.02 -3.91 -20.86
C ARG A 849 -18.94 -4.78 -21.50
N SER A 850 -18.23 -5.58 -20.71
CA SER A 850 -17.18 -6.48 -21.18
C SER A 850 -17.25 -7.83 -20.46
N LEU A 851 -16.84 -8.90 -21.15
CA LEU A 851 -16.75 -10.27 -20.62
C LEU A 851 -15.31 -10.77 -20.43
N ASP A 852 -14.33 -10.01 -20.92
CA ASP A 852 -12.91 -10.33 -20.86
C ASP A 852 -12.11 -9.07 -20.51
N PHE A 853 -12.46 -8.51 -19.34
CA PHE A 853 -11.82 -7.33 -18.82
C PHE A 853 -10.58 -7.70 -18.01
N SER A 854 -9.51 -6.94 -18.22
CA SER A 854 -8.25 -7.08 -17.49
C SER A 854 -7.86 -5.74 -16.87
N VAL A 855 -7.58 -5.75 -15.57
CA VAL A 855 -7.28 -4.54 -14.79
C VAL A 855 -6.12 -4.82 -13.84
N SER A 856 -5.27 -3.81 -13.63
CA SER A 856 -4.13 -3.90 -12.71
C SER A 856 -4.36 -3.03 -11.49
N VAL A 857 -4.51 -3.65 -10.32
CA VAL A 857 -4.68 -2.97 -9.03
C VAL A 857 -3.50 -3.33 -8.12
N SER A 858 -2.87 -2.33 -7.50
CA SER A 858 -1.72 -2.53 -6.58
C SER A 858 -0.59 -3.41 -7.15
N GLY A 859 -0.36 -3.33 -8.48
CA GLY A 859 0.68 -4.12 -9.16
C GLY A 859 0.30 -5.57 -9.50
N ILE A 860 -0.90 -6.02 -9.15
CA ILE A 860 -1.44 -7.34 -9.51
C ILE A 860 -2.39 -7.16 -10.70
N THR A 861 -2.24 -7.97 -11.75
CA THR A 861 -3.15 -7.96 -12.90
C THR A 861 -4.17 -9.07 -12.76
N TYR A 862 -5.44 -8.68 -12.74
CA TYR A 862 -6.58 -9.58 -12.82
C TYR A 862 -7.05 -9.63 -14.26
N THR A 863 -7.30 -10.84 -14.76
CA THR A 863 -7.77 -11.08 -16.12
C THR A 863 -9.09 -11.84 -16.09
N ASP A 864 -9.75 -11.91 -17.24
CA ASP A 864 -10.98 -12.66 -17.45
C ASP A 864 -12.13 -12.24 -16.48
N LEU A 865 -12.23 -10.93 -16.20
CA LEU A 865 -13.29 -10.35 -15.41
C LEU A 865 -14.46 -9.90 -16.31
N ILE A 866 -15.64 -9.74 -15.73
CA ILE A 866 -16.66 -8.87 -16.34
C ILE A 866 -16.46 -7.44 -15.88
N ALA A 867 -16.75 -6.47 -16.76
CA ALA A 867 -16.80 -5.06 -16.42
C ALA A 867 -18.18 -4.47 -16.71
N TYR A 868 -18.56 -3.46 -15.95
CA TYR A 868 -19.85 -2.77 -16.04
C TYR A 868 -19.72 -1.32 -15.58
N ALA A 869 -20.70 -0.49 -15.93
CA ALA A 869 -20.83 0.85 -15.36
C ALA A 869 -22.05 0.87 -14.45
N ALA A 870 -21.77 0.79 -13.16
CA ALA A 870 -22.74 0.93 -12.08
C ALA A 870 -21.91 1.40 -10.90
N ASP A 871 -22.18 2.58 -10.36
CA ASP A 871 -21.41 3.12 -9.25
C ASP A 871 -21.32 2.15 -8.08
N THR A 872 -20.11 2.07 -7.53
CA THR A 872 -19.73 1.32 -6.34
C THR A 872 -18.71 2.18 -5.59
N GLU A 873 -18.73 2.15 -4.27
CA GLU A 873 -17.71 2.81 -3.45
C GLU A 873 -16.92 1.81 -2.61
N GLU A 874 -15.82 2.23 -2.01
CA GLU A 874 -15.00 1.45 -1.09
C GLU A 874 -15.91 0.76 -0.04
N GLY A 875 -15.58 -0.48 0.34
CA GLY A 875 -16.44 -1.31 1.20
C GLY A 875 -17.49 -2.12 0.44
N SER A 876 -17.70 -1.84 -0.85
CA SER A 876 -18.56 -2.64 -1.73
C SER A 876 -17.90 -3.94 -2.20
N SER A 877 -16.62 -4.16 -1.90
CA SER A 877 -15.93 -5.45 -2.10
C SER A 877 -16.75 -6.62 -1.56
N GLY A 878 -17.01 -7.60 -2.42
CA GLY A 878 -17.78 -8.80 -2.11
C GLY A 878 -19.26 -8.68 -2.46
N SER A 879 -19.71 -7.53 -3.00
CA SER A 879 -21.09 -7.34 -3.45
C SER A 879 -21.43 -8.27 -4.62
N PRO A 880 -22.64 -8.86 -4.64
CA PRO A 880 -23.11 -9.64 -5.76
C PRO A 880 -23.55 -8.72 -6.90
N VAL A 881 -23.08 -8.99 -8.11
CA VAL A 881 -23.62 -8.41 -9.34
C VAL A 881 -24.76 -9.30 -9.80
N ILE A 882 -25.99 -8.78 -9.84
CA ILE A 882 -27.19 -9.60 -10.04
C ILE A 882 -27.89 -9.22 -11.34
N SER A 883 -28.34 -10.21 -12.11
CA SER A 883 -29.14 -9.98 -13.32
C SER A 883 -30.53 -9.44 -12.98
N MET A 884 -30.94 -8.37 -13.67
CA MET A 884 -32.30 -7.83 -13.60
C MET A 884 -33.36 -8.79 -14.15
N VAL A 885 -32.97 -9.71 -15.04
CA VAL A 885 -33.93 -10.61 -15.72
C VAL A 885 -34.40 -11.72 -14.79
N ASP A 886 -33.46 -12.30 -14.03
CA ASP A 886 -33.71 -13.58 -13.38
C ASP A 886 -33.23 -13.64 -11.92
N ASN A 887 -32.69 -12.53 -11.41
CA ASN A 887 -32.24 -12.37 -10.03
C ASN A 887 -31.17 -13.39 -9.59
N SER A 888 -30.38 -13.92 -10.53
CA SER A 888 -29.21 -14.73 -10.23
C SER A 888 -27.93 -13.89 -10.27
N VAL A 889 -26.95 -14.29 -9.44
CA VAL A 889 -25.65 -13.62 -9.37
C VAL A 889 -24.85 -13.97 -10.62
N VAL A 890 -24.48 -12.94 -11.37
CA VAL A 890 -23.70 -12.99 -12.61
C VAL A 890 -22.23 -12.58 -12.42
N GLY A 891 -21.89 -12.03 -11.26
CA GLY A 891 -20.50 -11.84 -10.84
C GLY A 891 -20.33 -11.47 -9.38
N LEU A 892 -19.09 -11.55 -8.89
CA LEU A 892 -18.66 -11.10 -7.56
C LEU A 892 -17.79 -9.85 -7.69
N HIS A 893 -18.32 -8.69 -7.29
CA HIS A 893 -17.61 -7.41 -7.38
C HIS A 893 -16.33 -7.44 -6.55
N ARG A 894 -15.23 -6.97 -7.14
CA ARG A 894 -13.90 -6.99 -6.52
C ARG A 894 -12.96 -5.85 -6.93
N ILE A 895 -13.30 -5.06 -7.95
CA ILE A 895 -12.52 -3.90 -8.41
C ILE A 895 -13.46 -2.72 -8.61
N GLY A 896 -13.09 -1.54 -8.09
CA GLY A 896 -13.81 -0.27 -8.19
C GLY A 896 -13.10 0.79 -9.05
N ASP A 897 -13.16 2.06 -8.65
CA ASP A 897 -12.46 3.21 -9.27
C ASP A 897 -12.79 3.42 -10.77
N CYS A 898 -14.07 3.31 -11.12
CA CYS A 898 -14.61 3.42 -12.48
C CYS A 898 -14.16 2.37 -13.50
N ASP A 899 -13.32 1.44 -13.09
CA ASP A 899 -13.04 0.18 -13.77
C ASP A 899 -13.82 -0.98 -13.10
N ASN A 900 -15.09 -0.74 -12.77
CA ASN A 900 -15.90 -1.65 -11.96
C ASN A 900 -15.96 -3.04 -12.58
N ALA A 901 -15.39 -4.01 -11.87
CA ALA A 901 -15.20 -5.35 -12.38
C ALA A 901 -15.50 -6.45 -11.35
N ALA A 902 -15.87 -7.62 -11.86
CA ALA A 902 -16.27 -8.77 -11.06
C ALA A 902 -15.72 -10.08 -11.61
N THR A 903 -15.50 -11.04 -10.71
CA THR A 903 -15.28 -12.43 -11.10
C THR A 903 -16.58 -12.98 -11.71
N PRO A 904 -16.56 -13.53 -12.94
CA PRO A 904 -17.77 -13.98 -13.63
C PRO A 904 -18.40 -15.21 -12.98
N SER A 905 -19.72 -15.34 -13.12
CA SER A 905 -20.52 -16.37 -12.42
C SER A 905 -20.20 -17.81 -12.80
N ASP A 906 -19.80 -18.10 -14.02
CA ASP A 906 -19.42 -19.45 -14.47
C ASP A 906 -18.13 -19.95 -13.79
N LYS A 907 -17.14 -19.07 -13.67
CA LYS A 907 -15.90 -19.37 -12.93
C LYS A 907 -16.17 -19.53 -11.45
N LEU A 908 -16.97 -18.63 -10.88
CA LEU A 908 -17.38 -18.70 -9.48
C LEU A 908 -18.18 -19.98 -9.21
N ALA A 909 -19.19 -20.30 -10.03
CA ALA A 909 -20.01 -21.49 -9.89
C ALA A 909 -19.17 -22.76 -9.96
N SER A 910 -18.25 -22.85 -10.92
CA SER A 910 -17.34 -23.99 -11.05
C SER A 910 -16.48 -24.19 -9.80
N ALA A 911 -15.92 -23.10 -9.25
CA ALA A 911 -15.12 -23.14 -8.04
C ALA A 911 -15.94 -23.53 -6.81
N LEU A 912 -17.13 -22.94 -6.64
CA LEU A 912 -18.03 -23.23 -5.52
C LEU A 912 -18.54 -24.68 -5.55
N GLN A 913 -18.86 -25.23 -6.73
CA GLN A 913 -19.40 -26.59 -6.87
C GLN A 913 -18.37 -27.64 -6.43
N ALA A 914 -17.08 -27.34 -6.61
CA ALA A 914 -16.00 -28.17 -6.13
C ALA A 914 -15.86 -28.16 -4.60
N ILE A 915 -16.41 -27.15 -3.91
CA ILE A 915 -16.36 -27.00 -2.45
C ILE A 915 -17.60 -27.64 -1.82
N ILE A 916 -18.79 -27.27 -2.28
CA ILE A 916 -20.07 -27.79 -1.77
C ILE A 916 -20.88 -28.35 -2.93
N SER A 917 -20.96 -29.68 -2.99
CA SER A 917 -21.81 -30.39 -3.94
C SER A 917 -23.27 -30.45 -3.44
N GLY A 918 -24.24 -30.24 -4.33
CA GLY A 918 -25.66 -30.35 -4.00
C GLY A 918 -26.27 -29.16 -3.25
N SER A 919 -25.57 -28.01 -3.18
CA SER A 919 -26.16 -26.74 -2.73
C SER A 919 -27.25 -26.29 -3.72
N ASP A 920 -28.35 -25.75 -3.20
CA ASP A 920 -29.36 -25.08 -4.03
C ASP A 920 -28.95 -23.64 -4.38
N GLY A 921 -27.74 -23.22 -4.00
CA GLY A 921 -27.15 -21.93 -4.33
C GLY A 921 -26.73 -21.77 -5.79
N TYR A 922 -27.16 -22.65 -6.69
CA TYR A 922 -26.91 -22.56 -8.13
C TYR A 922 -28.18 -22.47 -8.92
N LYS A 923 -28.16 -21.64 -9.96
CA LYS A 923 -29.24 -21.55 -10.94
C LYS A 923 -28.75 -22.01 -12.31
N THR A 924 -29.32 -23.11 -12.79
CA THR A 924 -29.23 -23.50 -14.19
C THR A 924 -30.30 -22.73 -14.96
N VAL A 925 -29.85 -21.81 -15.81
CA VAL A 925 -30.70 -20.94 -16.63
C VAL A 925 -30.63 -21.41 -18.07
#